data_AF-A0A2K3QJH4-F1
#
_entry.id   AF-A0A2K3QJH4-F1
#
_cell.length_a   1.000
_cell.length_b   1.000
_cell.length_c   1.000
_cell.angle_alpha   90.00
_cell.angle_beta   90.00
_cell.angle_gamma   90.00
#
_symmetry.space_group_name_H-M   'P 1'
#
loop_
_entity.id
_entity.type
_entity.pdbx_description
1 polymer ?
#
loop_
_entity_poly.entity_id
_entity_poly.type
_entity_poly.pdbx_seq_one_letter_code
_entity_poly.pdbx_strand_id
1 'polypeptide(L)'
;MAFSRARRPGQLGRPVFSLLSVLCALLFCALARGADPGDKYLIGVGKADITGPVVEIGFAGYANTAQVGTGLRQRLHSRAFIVADASNPNDRFVYLVLDTQSGDTAVRYGVLDGLKALGDEYNVYGHNNIALTGTHSHSGPGAWFNYLLPQITNLGFSKQSYQALVDGAVLSIKRAHESLQEGYLDVGTTVIEDGAINRSLFAYLANPQEERDKYNAETDNIMTLLRFRRASDRKSVGVLTWFPVHGTSLLGNNTHAAADNKGVAAWMLEEALQGQSSAADGFVAGFSQANVGDTTPNVLGAFCDDGTGQQCSLENSTCADGKSQSCHGRGPAFQALDLGVQSCHEIGRRQFAGAKTIYDSLDSSGTPVVGSTVKAFHFFHDMSFWEFTLPNGQKAQTCPAALGYSFAAGTSDWPGAFDFTQADSGAPNANPIWKVVSGLLRTPTAQQTTCQGSKPILLDVGEMTAPYAWAPNIVDLQAFRVGQLVIIVSPSEATTMSGRRWKAAVAREAATFLNNAPIVVLGGPANSYSHYCATPEEYEIQRYEGASTLFGPHELDAYINLTVSNMHYLHPDSTDVPAQGTLPPDNRGGSLSFITGVVQDGSPIGSRFGNVIHQPAASYSLGAVVSATFQAANPRNNLRLEDTYAAIEQQGSDGTWSRVRDDNDWFLVFTWRRTNFILGYSEVDVTWETGGNAKAGTYRIKYYGDSKPLIGSISSFEGTSNSFTLA
;
A
#
# COMPACT_ATOMS: atom_id res chain seq x y z
N MET A 1 -40.22 51.10 48.67
CA MET A 1 -39.70 51.33 50.03
C MET A 1 -38.20 51.07 49.96
N ALA A 2 -37.36 52.07 49.68
CA ALA A 2 -36.74 53.01 50.64
C ALA A 2 -35.65 52.28 51.46
N PHE A 3 -34.35 52.63 51.55
CA PHE A 3 -33.57 53.87 51.42
C PHE A 3 -32.07 53.48 51.25
N SER A 4 -31.26 54.18 50.42
CA SER A 4 -30.10 55.04 50.86
C SER A 4 -28.75 54.30 51.04
N ARG A 5 -27.55 54.79 50.71
CA ARG A 5 -27.07 56.15 50.39
C ARG A 5 -25.68 56.06 49.73
N ALA A 6 -25.38 57.03 48.87
CA ALA A 6 -24.11 57.27 48.20
C ALA A 6 -22.99 57.80 49.12
N ARG A 7 -21.72 57.65 48.68
CA ARG A 7 -20.70 58.73 48.59
C ARG A 7 -19.41 58.27 47.87
N ARG A 8 -19.03 59.02 46.83
CA ARG A 8 -17.67 59.19 46.25
C ARG A 8 -17.06 60.51 46.85
N PRO A 9 -15.88 61.04 46.41
CA PRO A 9 -14.50 60.53 46.34
C PRO A 9 -13.46 61.57 46.91
N GLY A 10 -12.16 61.31 46.79
CA GLY A 10 -11.06 62.31 46.89
C GLY A 10 -9.76 61.73 47.47
N GLN A 11 -8.88 61.12 46.68
CA GLN A 11 -7.66 61.70 46.08
C GLN A 11 -6.73 62.44 47.07
N LEU A 12 -5.47 61.98 47.19
CA LEU A 12 -4.25 62.75 46.89
C LEU A 12 -3.00 61.84 46.96
N GLY A 13 -2.06 62.01 46.01
CA GLY A 13 -0.65 61.64 46.20
C GLY A 13 -0.07 60.51 45.35
N ARG A 14 0.29 60.79 44.09
CA ARG A 14 1.37 60.14 43.33
C ARG A 14 2.74 60.57 43.92
N PRO A 15 3.84 59.78 43.86
CA PRO A 15 4.54 59.53 42.58
C PRO A 15 5.23 58.16 42.40
N VAL A 16 5.17 57.69 41.15
CA VAL A 16 6.28 57.18 40.32
C VAL A 16 7.50 56.56 41.05
N PHE A 17 7.50 55.22 41.09
CA PHE A 17 8.66 54.34 40.87
C PHE A 17 8.09 53.06 40.21
N SER A 18 7.81 53.07 38.91
CA SER A 18 8.70 52.69 37.79
C SER A 18 9.42 51.34 37.93
N LEU A 19 8.70 50.33 37.46
CA LEU A 19 9.07 49.50 36.29
C LEU A 19 10.17 48.43 36.37
N LEU A 20 10.95 48.27 37.45
CA LEU A 20 11.96 47.19 37.48
C LEU A 20 11.47 45.84 38.04
N SER A 21 10.44 45.82 38.89
CA SER A 21 9.99 44.59 39.57
C SER A 21 8.94 43.78 38.79
N VAL A 22 8.31 44.40 37.78
CA VAL A 22 7.26 43.74 36.98
C VAL A 22 7.83 43.11 35.69
N LEU A 23 9.00 43.56 35.22
CA LEU A 23 9.68 42.89 34.11
C LEU A 23 10.30 41.55 34.54
N CYS A 24 10.73 41.40 35.80
CA CYS A 24 11.33 40.14 36.26
C CYS A 24 10.28 39.03 36.52
N ALA A 25 9.04 39.40 36.82
CA ALA A 25 7.93 38.46 36.98
C ALA A 25 7.23 38.11 35.65
N LEU A 26 7.35 38.96 34.61
CA LEU A 26 6.85 38.68 33.27
C LEU A 26 7.89 38.01 32.34
N LEU A 27 9.18 38.03 32.70
CA LEU A 27 10.22 37.26 32.00
C LEU A 27 10.38 35.81 32.47
N PHE A 28 9.70 35.40 33.55
CA PHE A 28 9.71 34.00 34.03
C PHE A 28 8.46 33.19 33.64
N CYS A 29 7.49 33.79 32.93
CA CYS A 29 6.27 33.11 32.47
C CYS A 29 6.14 32.98 30.95
N ALA A 30 7.22 33.21 30.20
CA ALA A 30 7.29 32.96 28.75
C ALA A 30 8.47 32.03 28.38
N LEU A 31 8.85 31.12 29.29
CA LEU A 31 9.34 29.84 28.82
C LEU A 31 8.14 29.19 28.15
N ALA A 32 8.15 29.15 26.82
CA ALA A 32 7.30 28.23 26.07
C ALA A 32 7.39 26.90 26.82
N ARG A 33 6.28 26.46 27.44
CA ARG A 33 6.12 25.05 27.78
C ARG A 33 6.19 24.36 26.44
N GLY A 34 7.38 23.95 26.03
CA GLY A 34 7.54 23.00 24.95
C GLY A 34 6.60 21.86 25.31
N ALA A 35 5.67 21.56 24.41
CA ALA A 35 4.76 20.43 24.60
C ALA A 35 5.62 19.24 25.01
N ASP A 36 5.22 18.56 26.09
CA ASP A 36 5.89 17.35 26.55
C ASP A 36 6.03 16.41 25.34
N PRO A 37 7.26 16.01 24.94
CA PRO A 37 7.48 15.31 23.68
C PRO A 37 6.88 13.89 23.65
N GLY A 38 6.17 13.47 24.71
CA GLY A 38 5.67 12.12 24.91
C GLY A 38 6.74 11.23 25.54
N ASP A 39 6.46 9.93 25.61
CA ASP A 39 7.42 8.97 26.12
C ASP A 39 8.50 8.66 25.08
N LYS A 40 9.66 8.19 25.58
CA LYS A 40 10.77 7.75 24.74
C LYS A 40 10.60 6.29 24.34
N TYR A 41 10.93 6.02 23.07
CA TYR A 41 11.00 4.68 22.49
C TYR A 41 12.35 4.51 21.78
N LEU A 42 12.70 3.27 21.44
CA LEU A 42 13.68 3.05 20.38
C LEU A 42 12.94 3.05 19.04
N ILE A 43 13.39 3.89 18.12
CA ILE A 43 12.82 4.04 16.79
C ILE A 43 13.87 3.77 15.73
N GLY A 44 13.46 3.09 14.66
CA GLY A 44 14.31 2.79 13.51
C GLY A 44 13.50 2.84 12.22
N VAL A 45 14.10 3.34 11.15
CA VAL A 45 13.45 3.42 9.83
C VAL A 45 14.40 2.94 8.74
N GLY A 46 13.86 2.31 7.71
CA GLY A 46 14.65 1.79 6.60
C GLY A 46 13.84 1.73 5.32
N LYS A 47 14.51 1.92 4.19
CA LYS A 47 13.93 1.82 2.85
C LYS A 47 14.85 0.95 2.00
N ALA A 48 14.30 0.10 1.15
CA ALA A 48 15.06 -0.68 0.16
C ALA A 48 14.19 -0.99 -1.07
N ASP A 49 14.83 -1.16 -2.20
CA ASP A 49 14.23 -1.52 -3.49
C ASP A 49 13.71 -2.97 -3.46
N ILE A 50 12.47 -3.16 -3.90
CA ILE A 50 11.79 -4.46 -4.08
C ILE A 50 11.33 -4.65 -5.54
N THR A 51 11.83 -3.85 -6.47
CA THR A 51 11.40 -3.85 -7.87
C THR A 51 11.72 -5.19 -8.53
N GLY A 52 10.66 -5.98 -8.74
CA GLY A 52 10.74 -7.24 -9.47
C GLY A 52 10.99 -7.05 -10.98
N PRO A 53 10.80 -8.12 -11.77
CA PRO A 53 10.90 -8.07 -13.23
C PRO A 53 9.93 -7.07 -13.85
N VAL A 54 10.44 -6.01 -14.47
CA VAL A 54 9.63 -4.94 -15.06
C VAL A 54 9.14 -5.23 -16.49
N VAL A 55 9.53 -6.38 -17.05
CA VAL A 55 9.08 -6.85 -18.37
C VAL A 55 8.67 -8.31 -18.36
N GLU A 56 7.79 -8.70 -19.31
CA GLU A 56 7.43 -10.10 -19.60
C GLU A 56 6.92 -10.89 -18.36
N ILE A 57 6.42 -10.18 -17.35
CA ILE A 57 5.79 -10.69 -16.14
C ILE A 57 4.44 -10.00 -15.96
N GLY A 58 3.41 -10.77 -15.61
CA GLY A 58 2.10 -10.23 -15.27
C GLY A 58 2.17 -9.33 -14.04
N PHE A 59 1.38 -8.27 -14.01
CA PHE A 59 1.25 -7.44 -12.81
C PHE A 59 0.23 -8.05 -11.84
N ALA A 60 0.47 -7.83 -10.55
CA ALA A 60 -0.43 -8.27 -9.48
C ALA A 60 -1.60 -7.29 -9.33
N GLY A 61 -2.82 -7.80 -9.13
CA GLY A 61 -3.99 -6.95 -8.88
C GLY A 61 -5.18 -7.23 -9.77
N TYR A 62 -5.15 -6.63 -10.96
CA TYR A 62 -6.28 -6.62 -11.89
C TYR A 62 -6.70 -7.98 -12.45
N ALA A 63 -5.94 -9.04 -12.18
CA ALA A 63 -6.19 -10.38 -12.71
C ALA A 63 -6.31 -10.41 -14.26
N ASN A 64 -5.64 -9.48 -14.93
CA ASN A 64 -5.69 -9.29 -16.37
C ASN A 64 -4.46 -9.93 -17.04
N THR A 65 -4.67 -11.03 -17.78
CA THR A 65 -3.58 -11.73 -18.48
C THR A 65 -2.92 -10.91 -19.60
N ALA A 66 -3.54 -9.82 -20.05
CA ALA A 66 -2.95 -8.89 -21.00
C ALA A 66 -2.05 -7.83 -20.33
N GLN A 67 -2.14 -7.65 -19.01
CA GLN A 67 -1.33 -6.70 -18.26
C GLN A 67 0.04 -7.30 -17.93
N VAL A 68 0.93 -7.26 -18.93
CA VAL A 68 2.28 -7.80 -18.84
C VAL A 68 3.27 -6.65 -18.91
N GLY A 69 4.26 -6.63 -18.02
CA GLY A 69 5.25 -5.56 -17.95
C GLY A 69 5.95 -5.30 -19.28
N THR A 70 6.12 -4.02 -19.60
CA THR A 70 6.91 -3.52 -20.74
C THR A 70 7.91 -2.44 -20.32
N GLY A 71 8.05 -2.16 -19.02
CA GLY A 71 8.92 -1.09 -18.57
C GLY A 71 8.71 -0.70 -17.12
N LEU A 72 9.36 0.39 -16.74
CA LEU A 72 9.36 0.97 -15.39
C LEU A 72 9.08 2.47 -15.49
N ARG A 73 8.12 2.94 -14.69
CA ARG A 73 7.90 4.38 -14.45
C ARG A 73 8.45 4.81 -13.10
N GLN A 74 8.36 3.96 -12.08
CA GLN A 74 8.88 4.27 -10.76
C GLN A 74 9.26 2.98 -10.02
N ARG A 75 10.45 2.97 -9.42
CA ARG A 75 10.89 1.90 -8.50
C ARG A 75 9.92 1.66 -7.35
N LEU A 76 9.78 0.40 -6.97
CA LEU A 76 8.95 -0.08 -5.88
C LEU A 76 9.82 -0.33 -4.66
N HIS A 77 9.37 0.08 -3.47
CA HIS A 77 10.16 0.00 -2.25
C HIS A 77 9.46 -0.73 -1.11
N SER A 78 10.26 -1.37 -0.27
CA SER A 78 9.89 -1.73 1.10
C SER A 78 10.33 -0.62 2.04
N ARG A 79 9.42 -0.14 2.89
CA ARG A 79 9.67 0.85 3.94
C ARG A 79 9.36 0.24 5.30
N ALA A 80 10.38 0.13 6.15
CA ALA A 80 10.31 -0.49 7.46
C ALA A 80 10.30 0.55 8.58
N PHE A 81 9.41 0.35 9.54
CA PHE A 81 9.28 1.17 10.74
C PHE A 81 9.37 0.27 11.97
N ILE A 82 10.40 0.47 12.80
CA ILE A 82 10.63 -0.28 14.03
C ILE A 82 10.34 0.62 15.21
N VAL A 83 9.56 0.10 16.15
CA VAL A 83 9.31 0.72 17.46
C VAL A 83 9.59 -0.34 18.52
N ALA A 84 10.39 0.01 19.53
CA ALA A 84 10.63 -0.83 20.70
C ALA A 84 10.51 -0.04 21.99
N ASP A 85 10.13 -0.73 23.07
CA ASP A 85 10.17 -0.20 24.42
C ASP A 85 11.63 0.17 24.77
N ALA A 86 11.85 1.38 25.29
CA ALA A 86 13.19 1.86 25.60
C ALA A 86 13.84 1.13 26.79
N SER A 87 13.04 0.61 27.72
CA SER A 87 13.49 -0.12 28.91
C SER A 87 13.55 -1.63 28.68
N ASN A 88 12.71 -2.16 27.80
CA ASN A 88 12.74 -3.56 27.38
C ASN A 88 12.76 -3.68 25.85
N PRO A 89 13.94 -3.50 25.19
CA PRO A 89 14.01 -3.49 23.74
C PRO A 89 13.52 -4.76 23.04
N ASN A 90 13.34 -5.90 23.72
CA ASN A 90 12.76 -7.11 23.12
C ASN A 90 11.26 -6.95 22.84
N ASP A 91 10.59 -6.10 23.59
CA ASP A 91 9.23 -5.64 23.32
C ASP A 91 9.28 -4.65 22.15
N ARG A 92 9.20 -5.18 20.92
CA ARG A 92 9.28 -4.41 19.69
C ARG A 92 8.37 -4.96 18.61
N PHE A 93 8.04 -4.13 17.63
CA PHE A 93 7.44 -4.57 16.38
C PHE A 93 8.06 -3.88 15.17
N VAL A 94 7.83 -4.47 14.00
CA VAL A 94 8.18 -3.95 12.68
C VAL A 94 6.91 -3.85 11.85
N TYR A 95 6.63 -2.65 11.34
CA TYR A 95 5.59 -2.41 10.36
C TYR A 95 6.23 -2.14 9.00
N LEU A 96 5.97 -2.99 8.01
CA LEU A 96 6.43 -2.80 6.64
C LEU A 96 5.31 -2.22 5.78
N VAL A 97 5.63 -1.19 5.00
CA VAL A 97 4.85 -0.73 3.84
C VAL A 97 5.60 -1.19 2.60
N LEU A 98 5.02 -2.16 1.90
CA LEU A 98 5.53 -2.71 0.65
C LEU A 98 4.80 -2.06 -0.52
N ASP A 99 5.53 -1.52 -1.49
CA ASP A 99 4.96 -1.10 -2.78
C ASP A 99 4.57 -2.34 -3.61
N THR A 100 3.59 -3.10 -3.13
CA THR A 100 3.07 -4.35 -3.69
C THR A 100 1.54 -4.35 -3.58
N GLN A 101 0.90 -5.33 -4.23
CA GLN A 101 -0.55 -5.51 -4.11
C GLN A 101 -0.97 -5.89 -2.68
N SER A 102 -0.19 -6.69 -1.97
CA SER A 102 -0.50 -7.12 -0.60
C SER A 102 0.75 -7.62 0.11
N GLY A 103 0.64 -7.88 1.41
CA GLY A 103 1.49 -8.88 2.05
C GLY A 103 1.06 -10.29 1.66
N ASP A 104 1.98 -11.25 1.68
CA ASP A 104 1.70 -12.65 1.32
C ASP A 104 2.50 -13.65 2.16
N THR A 105 1.90 -14.82 2.39
CA THR A 105 2.43 -15.89 3.24
C THR A 105 3.82 -16.35 2.81
N ALA A 106 4.07 -16.50 1.51
CA ALA A 106 5.36 -16.93 0.99
C ALA A 106 6.42 -15.86 1.23
N VAL A 107 6.07 -14.59 1.01
CA VAL A 107 6.96 -13.45 1.25
C VAL A 107 7.26 -13.34 2.74
N ARG A 108 6.26 -13.48 3.61
CA ARG A 108 6.42 -13.47 5.07
C ARG A 108 7.36 -14.56 5.56
N TYR A 109 7.20 -15.80 5.10
CA TYR A 109 8.15 -16.87 5.42
C TYR A 109 9.56 -16.57 4.88
N GLY A 110 9.67 -16.06 3.66
CA GLY A 110 10.96 -15.67 3.08
C GLY A 110 11.69 -14.60 3.88
N VAL A 111 10.97 -13.59 4.35
CA VAL A 111 11.51 -12.52 5.20
C VAL A 111 11.99 -13.08 6.53
N LEU A 112 11.21 -13.96 7.17
CA LEU A 112 11.62 -14.60 8.43
C LEU A 112 12.85 -15.49 8.26
N ASP A 113 12.91 -16.28 7.18
CA ASP A 113 14.08 -17.08 6.82
C ASP A 113 15.31 -16.19 6.59
N GLY A 114 15.14 -15.08 5.86
CA GLY A 114 16.19 -14.11 5.56
C GLY A 114 16.72 -13.38 6.79
N LEU A 115 15.83 -12.94 7.70
CA LEU A 115 16.23 -12.30 8.96
C LEU A 115 17.01 -13.27 9.85
N LYS A 116 16.56 -14.52 9.97
CA LYS A 116 17.29 -15.55 10.69
C LYS A 116 18.69 -15.79 10.10
N ALA A 117 18.83 -15.70 8.78
CA ALA A 117 20.11 -15.86 8.10
C ALA A 117 21.09 -14.68 8.33
N LEU A 118 20.62 -13.50 8.77
CA LEU A 118 21.48 -12.36 9.08
C LEU A 118 22.25 -12.52 10.39
N GLY A 119 21.76 -13.35 11.32
CA GLY A 119 22.43 -13.67 12.59
C GLY A 119 21.59 -13.36 13.84
N ASP A 120 22.17 -13.63 15.01
CA ASP A 120 21.43 -13.69 16.28
C ASP A 120 20.76 -12.37 16.70
N GLU A 121 21.29 -11.22 16.27
CA GLU A 121 20.72 -9.90 16.56
C GLU A 121 19.33 -9.69 15.93
N TYR A 122 19.00 -10.46 14.88
CA TYR A 122 17.71 -10.43 14.20
C TYR A 122 16.71 -11.47 14.71
N ASN A 123 17.10 -12.38 15.62
CA ASN A 123 16.21 -13.39 16.21
C ASN A 123 15.05 -12.78 17.03
N VAL A 124 15.15 -11.49 17.36
CA VAL A 124 14.06 -10.72 17.99
C VAL A 124 12.85 -10.54 17.07
N TYR A 125 13.02 -10.76 15.77
CA TYR A 125 11.95 -10.64 14.77
C TYR A 125 11.37 -12.00 14.42
N GLY A 126 10.06 -12.15 14.62
CA GLY A 126 9.32 -13.38 14.38
C GLY A 126 7.90 -13.11 13.90
N HIS A 127 7.08 -14.15 13.86
CA HIS A 127 5.67 -14.03 13.50
C HIS A 127 4.92 -13.01 14.38
N ASN A 128 5.21 -13.01 15.69
CA ASN A 128 4.56 -12.16 16.69
C ASN A 128 4.60 -10.67 16.37
N ASN A 129 5.69 -10.18 15.76
CA ASN A 129 6.02 -8.76 15.78
C ASN A 129 6.45 -8.17 14.45
N ILE A 130 6.20 -8.85 13.34
CA ILE A 130 6.41 -8.30 12.00
C ILE A 130 5.05 -8.24 11.29
N ALA A 131 4.73 -7.10 10.67
CA ALA A 131 3.61 -6.94 9.74
C ALA A 131 4.11 -6.59 8.35
N LEU A 132 3.68 -7.34 7.32
CA LEU A 132 3.94 -7.05 5.91
C LEU A 132 2.68 -6.46 5.31
N THR A 133 2.58 -5.13 5.15
CA THR A 133 1.40 -4.48 4.56
C THR A 133 1.69 -4.00 3.15
N GLY A 134 0.77 -4.22 2.21
CA GLY A 134 0.90 -3.68 0.85
C GLY A 134 0.32 -2.26 0.74
N THR A 135 0.90 -1.42 -0.11
CA THR A 135 0.25 -0.19 -0.59
C THR A 135 -0.92 -0.49 -1.52
N HIS A 136 -1.09 -1.75 -1.90
CA HIS A 136 -2.12 -2.22 -2.81
C HIS A 136 -2.02 -1.61 -4.21
N SER A 137 -0.77 -1.44 -4.69
CA SER A 137 -0.51 -1.07 -6.08
C SER A 137 -0.86 -2.23 -7.01
N HIS A 138 -1.63 -1.93 -8.06
CA HIS A 138 -1.96 -2.85 -9.15
C HIS A 138 -1.08 -2.67 -10.41
N SER A 139 0.04 -1.97 -10.26
CA SER A 139 1.05 -1.75 -11.30
C SER A 139 2.42 -2.28 -10.90
N GLY A 140 2.49 -3.25 -9.99
CA GLY A 140 3.73 -3.92 -9.60
C GLY A 140 3.88 -5.33 -10.21
N PRO A 141 5.11 -5.81 -10.47
CA PRO A 141 5.34 -7.19 -10.91
C PRO A 141 4.71 -8.21 -9.95
N GLY A 142 3.96 -9.16 -10.50
CA GLY A 142 3.30 -10.24 -9.78
C GLY A 142 4.15 -11.52 -9.69
N ALA A 143 3.47 -12.66 -9.64
CA ALA A 143 4.05 -14.00 -9.61
C ALA A 143 4.87 -14.35 -8.35
N TRP A 144 4.43 -13.94 -7.16
CA TRP A 144 5.11 -14.26 -5.89
C TRP A 144 4.17 -14.79 -4.80
N PHE A 145 2.88 -14.97 -5.12
CA PHE A 145 1.84 -15.41 -4.19
C PHE A 145 2.05 -16.85 -3.72
N ASN A 146 1.71 -17.15 -2.47
CA ASN A 146 1.75 -18.50 -1.91
C ASN A 146 0.67 -19.43 -2.47
N TYR A 147 -0.54 -18.91 -2.68
CA TYR A 147 -1.70 -19.73 -3.05
C TYR A 147 -1.93 -19.75 -4.56
N LEU A 148 -2.49 -20.84 -5.09
CA LEU A 148 -2.60 -21.04 -6.55
C LEU A 148 -3.49 -20.01 -7.25
N LEU A 149 -4.63 -19.64 -6.67
CA LEU A 149 -5.61 -18.79 -7.35
C LEU A 149 -5.01 -17.50 -7.92
N PRO A 150 -4.30 -16.65 -7.14
CA PRO A 150 -3.66 -15.44 -7.68
C PRO A 150 -2.42 -15.72 -8.56
N GLN A 151 -1.88 -16.94 -8.56
CA GLN A 151 -0.80 -17.33 -9.48
C GLN A 151 -1.32 -17.59 -10.90
N ILE A 152 -2.59 -17.97 -11.09
CA ILE A 152 -3.14 -18.38 -12.41
C ILE A 152 -2.97 -17.28 -13.45
N THR A 153 -3.33 -16.03 -13.13
CA THR A 153 -3.24 -14.90 -14.06
C THR A 153 -1.81 -14.41 -14.29
N ASN A 154 -0.87 -14.86 -13.45
CA ASN A 154 0.56 -14.57 -13.54
C ASN A 154 1.36 -15.72 -14.17
N LEU A 155 0.68 -16.77 -14.65
CA LEU A 155 1.30 -17.99 -15.20
C LEU A 155 2.18 -18.75 -14.19
N GLY A 156 1.92 -18.59 -12.89
CA GLY A 156 2.59 -19.32 -11.81
C GLY A 156 3.46 -18.44 -10.90
N PHE A 157 4.50 -19.04 -10.34
CA PHE A 157 5.43 -18.44 -9.38
C PHE A 157 6.78 -18.12 -10.02
N SER A 158 7.21 -16.87 -9.96
CA SER A 158 8.50 -16.36 -10.41
C SER A 158 9.45 -16.25 -9.22
N LYS A 159 10.47 -17.12 -9.16
CA LYS A 159 11.51 -17.03 -8.14
C LYS A 159 12.20 -15.66 -8.14
N GLN A 160 12.36 -15.03 -9.32
CA GLN A 160 12.99 -13.72 -9.44
C GLN A 160 12.12 -12.61 -8.83
N SER A 161 10.80 -12.62 -9.08
CA SER A 161 9.87 -11.67 -8.46
C SER A 161 9.85 -11.86 -6.95
N TYR A 162 9.70 -13.10 -6.50
CA TYR A 162 9.70 -13.46 -5.09
C TYR A 162 10.97 -13.02 -4.36
N GLN A 163 12.15 -13.33 -4.92
CA GLN A 163 13.42 -13.06 -4.26
C GLN A 163 13.69 -11.55 -4.17
N ALA A 164 13.34 -10.76 -5.19
CA ALA A 164 13.47 -9.31 -5.16
C ALA A 164 12.66 -8.69 -4.01
N LEU A 165 11.42 -9.15 -3.82
CA LEU A 165 10.57 -8.71 -2.72
C LEU A 165 11.16 -9.10 -1.35
N VAL A 166 11.59 -10.36 -1.20
CA VAL A 166 12.15 -10.86 0.07
C VAL A 166 13.45 -10.15 0.42
N ASP A 167 14.40 -10.06 -0.52
CA ASP A 167 15.71 -9.45 -0.27
C ASP A 167 15.57 -7.97 0.08
N GLY A 168 14.74 -7.23 -0.66
CA GLY A 168 14.48 -5.82 -0.36
C GLY A 168 13.75 -5.63 0.97
N ALA A 169 12.77 -6.47 1.30
CA ALA A 169 12.10 -6.40 2.61
C ALA A 169 13.06 -6.73 3.78
N VAL A 170 13.93 -7.74 3.64
CA VAL A 170 14.97 -8.03 4.63
C VAL A 170 15.94 -6.87 4.76
N LEU A 171 16.36 -6.27 3.64
CA LEU A 171 17.27 -5.13 3.63
C LEU A 171 16.66 -3.88 4.27
N SER A 172 15.38 -3.59 4.06
CA SER A 172 14.71 -2.45 4.70
C SER A 172 14.60 -2.65 6.21
N ILE A 173 14.28 -3.86 6.68
CA ILE A 173 14.29 -4.19 8.12
C ILE A 173 15.69 -4.06 8.69
N LYS A 174 16.71 -4.57 7.99
CA LYS A 174 18.11 -4.44 8.40
C LYS A 174 18.52 -2.97 8.57
N ARG A 175 18.24 -2.13 7.57
CA ARG A 175 18.51 -0.67 7.63
C ARG A 175 17.76 0.00 8.79
N ALA A 176 16.54 -0.44 9.09
CA ALA A 176 15.77 0.08 10.21
C ALA A 176 16.31 -0.40 11.57
N HIS A 177 16.75 -1.65 11.67
CA HIS A 177 17.38 -2.21 12.87
C HIS A 177 18.71 -1.50 13.18
N GLU A 178 19.57 -1.35 12.18
CA GLU A 178 20.88 -0.72 12.31
C GLU A 178 20.78 0.80 12.59
N SER A 179 19.61 1.42 12.36
CA SER A 179 19.34 2.83 12.66
C SER A 179 18.59 3.07 13.97
N LEU A 180 18.36 2.01 14.78
CA LEU A 180 17.66 2.11 16.06
C LEU A 180 18.33 3.12 16.99
N GLN A 181 17.53 4.07 17.49
CA GLN A 181 17.96 5.12 18.40
C GLN A 181 16.81 5.59 19.29
N GLU A 182 17.13 6.25 20.41
CA GLU A 182 16.09 6.89 21.22
C GLU A 182 15.36 7.98 20.41
N GLY A 183 14.03 8.00 20.53
CA GLY A 183 13.20 9.01 19.91
C GLY A 183 11.79 9.05 20.49
N TYR A 184 10.96 9.86 19.84
CA TYR A 184 9.61 10.17 20.25
C TYR A 184 8.66 9.94 19.08
N LEU A 185 7.41 9.69 19.42
CA LEU A 185 6.33 9.50 18.48
C LEU A 185 5.24 10.54 18.74
N ASP A 186 4.73 11.15 17.67
CA ASP A 186 3.56 12.02 17.74
C ASP A 186 2.65 11.81 16.53
N VAL A 187 1.35 11.95 16.78
CA VAL A 187 0.27 11.66 15.83
C VAL A 187 -0.43 12.95 15.42
N GLY A 188 -0.78 13.05 14.14
CA GLY A 188 -1.68 14.08 13.64
C GLY A 188 -2.63 13.51 12.60
N THR A 189 -3.69 14.26 12.34
CA THR A 189 -4.74 13.87 11.39
C THR A 189 -5.14 15.05 10.52
N THR A 190 -5.54 14.77 9.29
CA THR A 190 -6.21 15.76 8.42
C THR A 190 -7.27 15.08 7.58
N VAL A 191 -8.25 15.86 7.15
CA VAL A 191 -9.24 15.42 6.16
C VAL A 191 -8.65 15.61 4.75
N ILE A 192 -8.88 14.64 3.88
CA ILE A 192 -8.60 14.68 2.43
C ILE A 192 -9.93 14.40 1.71
N GLU A 193 -10.70 15.45 1.47
CA GLU A 193 -12.08 15.36 0.95
C GLU A 193 -12.18 14.68 -0.42
N ASP A 194 -11.22 14.93 -1.30
CA ASP A 194 -11.22 14.46 -2.69
C ASP A 194 -10.15 13.37 -2.93
N GLY A 195 -9.79 12.61 -1.90
CA GLY A 195 -8.78 11.56 -2.01
C GLY A 195 -9.31 10.24 -2.59
N ALA A 196 -10.57 9.91 -2.33
CA ALA A 196 -11.23 8.69 -2.80
C ALA A 196 -12.76 8.81 -2.75
N ILE A 197 -13.47 8.00 -3.53
CA ILE A 197 -14.92 7.79 -3.41
C ILE A 197 -15.22 6.31 -3.13
N ASN A 198 -16.46 5.99 -2.76
CA ASN A 198 -16.89 4.61 -2.56
C ASN A 198 -17.30 3.97 -3.91
N ARG A 199 -16.63 2.89 -4.32
CA ARG A 199 -16.90 2.18 -5.60
C ARG A 199 -18.05 1.17 -5.52
N SER A 200 -18.56 0.92 -4.32
CA SER A 200 -19.67 0.01 -4.03
C SER A 200 -20.71 0.67 -3.11
N LEU A 201 -21.04 1.94 -3.42
CA LEU A 201 -21.96 2.75 -2.64
C LEU A 201 -23.28 2.02 -2.34
N PHE A 202 -23.85 1.28 -3.30
CA PHE A 202 -25.08 0.50 -3.07
C PHE A 202 -24.96 -0.48 -1.90
N ALA A 203 -23.81 -1.16 -1.75
CA ALA A 203 -23.54 -2.05 -0.63
C ALA A 203 -23.36 -1.27 0.68
N TYR A 204 -22.61 -0.16 0.65
CA TYR A 204 -22.45 0.70 1.82
C TYR A 204 -23.81 1.18 2.37
N LEU A 205 -24.75 1.55 1.49
CA LEU A 205 -26.09 2.01 1.88
C LEU A 205 -26.93 0.93 2.60
N ALA A 206 -26.57 -0.35 2.49
CA ALA A 206 -27.23 -1.44 3.20
C ALA A 206 -26.91 -1.46 4.71
N ASN A 207 -25.79 -0.84 5.13
CA ASN A 207 -25.51 -0.66 6.55
C ASN A 207 -26.60 0.18 7.23
N PRO A 208 -26.91 -0.06 8.53
CA PRO A 208 -27.97 0.65 9.24
C PRO A 208 -27.83 2.18 9.14
N GLN A 209 -28.93 2.86 8.84
CA GLN A 209 -28.94 4.33 8.68
C GLN A 209 -28.39 5.03 9.93
N GLU A 210 -28.80 4.59 11.12
CA GLU A 210 -28.33 5.13 12.40
C GLU A 210 -26.82 4.99 12.62
N GLU A 211 -26.18 4.00 11.99
CA GLU A 211 -24.74 3.86 12.01
C GLU A 211 -24.08 4.78 10.98
N ARG A 212 -24.63 4.84 9.76
CA ARG A 212 -24.14 5.74 8.70
C ARG A 212 -24.19 7.21 9.11
N ASP A 213 -25.24 7.63 9.83
CA ASP A 213 -25.42 9.00 10.33
C ASP A 213 -24.35 9.45 11.34
N LYS A 214 -23.49 8.53 11.83
CA LYS A 214 -22.36 8.86 12.72
C LYS A 214 -21.15 9.40 11.96
N TYR A 215 -21.13 9.26 10.63
CA TYR A 215 -20.00 9.62 9.78
C TYR A 215 -20.42 10.69 8.77
N ASN A 216 -19.47 11.53 8.37
CA ASN A 216 -19.69 12.64 7.44
C ASN A 216 -19.48 12.26 5.96
N ALA A 217 -18.99 11.06 5.68
CA ALA A 217 -18.66 10.59 4.34
C ALA A 217 -18.84 9.06 4.22
N GLU A 218 -19.07 8.60 2.99
CA GLU A 218 -19.20 7.19 2.61
C GLU A 218 -17.84 6.46 2.46
N THR A 219 -16.75 7.20 2.66
CA THR A 219 -15.37 6.70 2.80
C THR A 219 -14.74 7.27 4.08
N ASP A 220 -13.67 6.65 4.57
CA ASP A 220 -12.86 7.24 5.64
C ASP A 220 -11.89 8.28 5.04
N ASN A 221 -12.32 9.55 5.02
CA ASN A 221 -11.56 10.66 4.44
C ASN A 221 -10.49 11.27 5.37
N ILE A 222 -10.23 10.66 6.53
CA ILE A 222 -9.23 11.12 7.50
C ILE A 222 -7.92 10.35 7.30
N MET A 223 -6.84 11.07 6.96
CA MET A 223 -5.48 10.54 7.04
C MET A 223 -4.98 10.64 8.48
N THR A 224 -4.43 9.54 9.00
CA THR A 224 -3.65 9.53 10.25
C THR A 224 -2.17 9.40 9.93
N LEU A 225 -1.31 10.19 10.57
CA LEU A 225 0.14 10.16 10.39
C LEU A 225 0.83 10.04 11.76
N LEU A 226 1.77 9.10 11.86
CA LEU A 226 2.68 8.89 12.98
C LEU A 226 4.08 9.36 12.58
N ARG A 227 4.64 10.33 13.30
CA ARG A 227 6.00 10.85 13.06
C ARG A 227 7.01 10.21 13.99
N PHE A 228 8.15 9.83 13.44
CA PHE A 228 9.30 9.28 14.13
C PHE A 228 10.36 10.37 14.27
N ARG A 229 10.61 10.86 15.49
CA ARG A 229 11.51 11.99 15.74
C ARG A 229 12.62 11.61 16.70
N ARG A 230 13.88 11.66 16.25
CA ARG A 230 15.02 11.23 17.07
C ARG A 230 15.29 12.20 18.23
N ALA A 231 15.70 11.65 19.37
CA ALA A 231 15.91 12.42 20.58
C ALA A 231 17.16 13.31 20.53
N SER A 232 18.17 12.92 19.73
CA SER A 232 19.49 13.56 19.69
C SER A 232 19.47 15.00 19.20
N ASP A 233 18.64 15.33 18.20
CA ASP A 233 18.58 16.66 17.61
C ASP A 233 17.16 17.08 17.18
N ARG A 234 16.15 16.28 17.52
CA ARG A 234 14.73 16.53 17.21
C ARG A 234 14.39 16.52 15.72
N LYS A 235 15.25 15.97 14.85
CA LYS A 235 14.91 15.74 13.45
C LYS A 235 13.99 14.54 13.28
N SER A 236 13.06 14.65 12.34
CA SER A 236 12.23 13.53 11.92
C SER A 236 13.06 12.56 11.09
N VAL A 237 13.03 11.28 11.44
CA VAL A 237 13.66 10.21 10.64
C VAL A 237 12.67 9.56 9.68
N GLY A 238 11.38 9.61 9.98
CA GLY A 238 10.36 9.12 9.07
C GLY A 238 8.94 9.43 9.52
N VAL A 239 7.99 9.10 8.65
CA VAL A 239 6.55 9.12 8.95
C VAL A 239 5.88 7.87 8.41
N LEU A 240 4.84 7.42 9.09
CA LEU A 240 3.96 6.34 8.66
C LEU A 240 2.52 6.85 8.63
N THR A 241 1.84 6.74 7.49
CA THR A 241 0.47 7.22 7.31
C THR A 241 -0.51 6.07 7.05
N TRP A 242 -1.77 6.27 7.42
CA TRP A 242 -2.90 5.42 7.07
C TRP A 242 -3.99 6.26 6.42
N PHE A 243 -4.33 5.92 5.16
CA PHE A 243 -5.39 6.56 4.40
C PHE A 243 -5.94 5.56 3.35
N PRO A 244 -7.26 5.31 3.28
CA PRO A 244 -7.83 4.30 2.39
C PRO A 244 -8.09 4.85 0.99
N VAL A 245 -7.19 4.57 0.06
CA VAL A 245 -7.40 4.79 -1.38
C VAL A 245 -6.70 3.70 -2.16
N HIS A 246 -7.45 2.95 -2.97
CA HIS A 246 -6.92 1.84 -3.76
C HIS A 246 -5.76 2.27 -4.69
N GLY A 247 -4.77 1.41 -4.89
CA GLY A 247 -3.66 1.65 -5.82
C GLY A 247 -4.02 1.30 -7.26
N THR A 248 -5.11 1.87 -7.77
CA THR A 248 -5.70 1.65 -9.10
C THR A 248 -5.82 2.93 -9.92
N SER A 249 -4.97 3.92 -9.66
CA SER A 249 -4.96 5.11 -10.49
C SER A 249 -4.37 4.82 -11.87
N LEU A 250 -3.33 4.01 -11.95
CA LEU A 250 -2.84 3.42 -13.19
C LEU A 250 -3.77 2.28 -13.59
N LEU A 251 -4.38 2.40 -14.77
CA LEU A 251 -5.45 1.51 -15.22
C LEU A 251 -4.95 0.09 -15.54
N GLY A 252 -5.86 -0.88 -15.64
CA GLY A 252 -5.52 -2.29 -15.91
C GLY A 252 -4.93 -2.60 -17.29
N ASN A 253 -4.76 -1.59 -18.15
CA ASN A 253 -4.01 -1.64 -19.40
C ASN A 253 -2.65 -0.92 -19.33
N ASN A 254 -2.27 -0.32 -18.19
CA ASN A 254 -0.91 0.14 -17.94
C ASN A 254 0.05 -1.07 -17.87
N THR A 255 1.22 -0.93 -18.49
CA THR A 255 2.26 -1.98 -18.52
C THR A 255 3.61 -1.50 -18.00
N HIS A 256 3.69 -0.29 -17.41
CA HIS A 256 4.90 0.21 -16.76
C HIS A 256 4.80 0.01 -15.26
N ALA A 257 5.83 -0.62 -14.68
CA ALA A 257 5.88 -0.88 -13.26
C ALA A 257 5.94 0.42 -12.46
N ALA A 258 5.13 0.51 -11.40
CA ALA A 258 5.07 1.65 -10.50
C ALA A 258 4.39 1.30 -9.17
N ALA A 259 4.67 2.11 -8.15
CA ALA A 259 4.06 2.02 -6.82
C ALA A 259 2.70 2.76 -6.70
N ASP A 260 2.10 3.13 -7.84
CA ASP A 260 0.83 3.85 -7.98
C ASP A 260 0.75 5.13 -7.11
N ASN A 261 -0.45 5.59 -6.74
CA ASN A 261 -0.66 6.89 -6.11
C ASN A 261 0.02 7.02 -4.73
N LYS A 262 0.12 5.93 -3.96
CA LYS A 262 0.82 5.92 -2.66
C LYS A 262 2.34 5.99 -2.83
N GLY A 263 2.88 5.33 -3.84
CA GLY A 263 4.29 5.46 -4.22
C GLY A 263 4.66 6.87 -4.62
N VAL A 264 3.81 7.52 -5.44
CA VAL A 264 3.96 8.94 -5.79
C VAL A 264 3.95 9.81 -4.53
N ALA A 265 2.99 9.60 -3.62
CA ALA A 265 2.88 10.40 -2.39
C ALA A 265 4.13 10.25 -1.49
N ALA A 266 4.64 9.03 -1.37
CA ALA A 266 5.86 8.73 -0.63
C ALA A 266 7.08 9.44 -1.25
N TRP A 267 7.27 9.28 -2.56
CA TRP A 267 8.35 9.94 -3.31
C TRP A 267 8.31 11.46 -3.16
N MET A 268 7.15 12.09 -3.35
CA MET A 268 7.00 13.54 -3.18
C MET A 268 7.34 14.02 -1.77
N LEU A 269 6.96 13.26 -0.73
CA LEU A 269 7.26 13.64 0.65
C LEU A 269 8.73 13.47 1.00
N GLU A 270 9.35 12.37 0.53
CA GLU A 270 10.79 12.12 0.68
C GLU A 270 11.61 13.22 -0.01
N GLU A 271 11.26 13.60 -1.24
CA GLU A 271 11.90 14.71 -1.95
C GLU A 271 11.68 16.06 -1.26
N ALA A 272 10.45 16.37 -0.84
CA ALA A 272 10.12 17.66 -0.22
C ALA A 272 10.84 17.90 1.11
N LEU A 273 11.16 16.82 1.83
CA LEU A 273 11.85 16.87 3.13
C LEU A 273 13.37 16.70 3.01
N GLN A 274 13.90 16.34 1.84
CA GLN A 274 15.33 16.24 1.62
C GLN A 274 16.02 17.59 1.88
N GLY A 275 17.05 17.58 2.74
CA GLY A 275 17.83 18.77 3.11
C GLY A 275 17.10 19.79 4.00
N GLN A 276 15.84 19.52 4.41
CA GLN A 276 15.13 20.37 5.36
C GLN A 276 15.72 20.25 6.77
N SER A 277 15.75 21.33 7.52
CA SER A 277 16.29 21.33 8.89
C SER A 277 15.49 20.46 9.87
N SER A 278 14.22 20.22 9.57
CA SER A 278 13.30 19.41 10.39
C SER A 278 13.40 17.91 10.13
N ALA A 279 14.05 17.47 9.05
CA ALA A 279 14.16 16.07 8.66
C ALA A 279 15.63 15.61 8.63
N ALA A 280 15.87 14.35 8.98
CA ALA A 280 17.18 13.73 8.90
C ALA A 280 17.48 13.29 7.46
N ASP A 281 18.77 13.17 7.13
CA ASP A 281 19.19 12.50 5.89
C ASP A 281 18.69 11.05 5.91
N GLY A 282 18.23 10.56 4.75
CA GLY A 282 17.62 9.23 4.63
C GLY A 282 16.21 9.14 5.22
N PHE A 283 15.47 10.25 5.33
CA PHE A 283 14.07 10.28 5.75
C PHE A 283 13.21 9.27 4.96
N VAL A 284 12.37 8.50 5.66
CA VAL A 284 11.48 7.49 5.05
C VAL A 284 10.01 7.88 5.24
N ALA A 285 9.23 7.94 4.16
CA ALA A 285 7.79 8.18 4.22
C ALA A 285 6.99 6.95 3.78
N GLY A 286 6.30 6.32 4.73
CA GLY A 286 5.41 5.18 4.49
C GLY A 286 3.99 5.64 4.31
N PHE A 287 3.37 5.31 3.18
CA PHE A 287 1.95 5.51 2.93
C PHE A 287 1.24 4.16 2.96
N SER A 288 0.78 3.74 4.14
CA SER A 288 0.02 2.51 4.29
C SER A 288 -1.40 2.68 3.74
N GLN A 289 -1.97 1.56 3.31
CA GLN A 289 -3.42 1.44 3.22
C GLN A 289 -4.07 1.46 4.60
N ALA A 290 -5.37 1.73 4.59
CA ALA A 290 -6.25 1.53 5.73
C ALA A 290 -7.36 0.52 5.37
N ASN A 291 -8.61 0.79 5.73
CA ASN A 291 -9.79 0.05 5.28
C ASN A 291 -10.14 0.43 3.83
N VAL A 292 -9.44 -0.16 2.87
CA VAL A 292 -9.43 0.21 1.44
C VAL A 292 -10.43 -0.56 0.56
N GLY A 293 -11.16 -1.54 1.10
CA GLY A 293 -11.86 -2.55 0.30
C GLY A 293 -12.87 -1.99 -0.71
N ASP A 294 -13.56 -0.90 -0.36
CA ASP A 294 -14.60 -0.29 -1.20
C ASP A 294 -14.25 1.15 -1.64
N THR A 295 -12.98 1.56 -1.51
CA THR A 295 -12.54 2.90 -1.95
C THR A 295 -11.89 2.85 -3.33
N THR A 296 -11.99 3.95 -4.10
CA THR A 296 -11.36 4.09 -5.40
C THR A 296 -10.70 5.48 -5.57
N PRO A 297 -9.53 5.57 -6.23
CA PRO A 297 -8.92 6.84 -6.63
C PRO A 297 -9.63 7.50 -7.83
N ASN A 298 -10.58 6.81 -8.47
CA ASN A 298 -11.30 7.29 -9.65
C ASN A 298 -12.46 8.21 -9.25
N VAL A 299 -12.09 9.34 -8.65
CA VAL A 299 -12.97 10.26 -7.90
C VAL A 299 -14.06 10.97 -8.71
N LEU A 300 -14.01 10.91 -10.05
CA LEU A 300 -15.07 11.51 -10.86
C LEU A 300 -16.29 10.60 -11.03
N GLY A 301 -16.22 9.34 -10.57
CA GLY A 301 -17.29 8.35 -10.69
C GLY A 301 -17.08 7.37 -11.84
N ALA A 302 -17.98 6.38 -11.94
CA ALA A 302 -17.94 5.34 -12.96
C ALA A 302 -18.89 5.65 -14.12
N PHE A 303 -18.38 5.54 -15.36
CA PHE A 303 -19.10 5.88 -16.58
C PHE A 303 -18.89 4.84 -17.67
N CYS A 304 -19.82 4.81 -18.60
CA CYS A 304 -19.78 3.99 -19.79
C CYS A 304 -18.87 4.61 -20.85
N ASP A 305 -17.81 3.88 -21.19
CA ASP A 305 -16.85 4.22 -22.24
C ASP A 305 -17.21 3.56 -23.59
N ASP A 306 -18.50 3.27 -23.79
CA ASP A 306 -19.12 2.76 -25.02
C ASP A 306 -19.50 3.88 -26.02
N GLY A 307 -19.08 5.12 -25.74
CA GLY A 307 -19.42 6.32 -26.50
C GLY A 307 -20.65 7.08 -25.99
N THR A 308 -21.43 6.52 -25.06
CA THR A 308 -22.60 7.21 -24.48
C THR A 308 -22.21 8.23 -23.41
N GLY A 309 -21.14 7.95 -22.66
CA GLY A 309 -20.72 8.77 -21.52
C GLY A 309 -21.74 8.81 -20.37
N GLN A 310 -22.69 7.86 -20.33
CA GLN A 310 -23.66 7.75 -19.23
C GLN A 310 -22.99 7.20 -17.98
N GLN A 311 -23.49 7.61 -16.80
CA GLN A 311 -23.05 7.04 -15.54
C GLN A 311 -23.47 5.57 -15.46
N CYS A 312 -22.61 4.71 -14.92
CA CYS A 312 -22.96 3.30 -14.73
C CYS A 312 -24.11 3.14 -13.73
N SER A 313 -24.81 2.01 -13.79
CA SER A 313 -25.80 1.65 -12.77
C SER A 313 -25.16 1.56 -11.38
N LEU A 314 -25.87 2.07 -10.37
CA LEU A 314 -25.40 2.11 -8.98
C LEU A 314 -25.34 0.69 -8.38
N GLU A 315 -26.33 -0.14 -8.71
CA GLU A 315 -26.53 -1.46 -8.13
C GLU A 315 -25.53 -2.48 -8.68
N ASN A 316 -25.30 -2.47 -10.00
CA ASN A 316 -24.63 -3.56 -10.71
C ASN A 316 -23.34 -3.14 -11.43
N SER A 317 -23.04 -1.83 -11.49
CA SER A 317 -21.92 -1.28 -12.28
C SER A 317 -21.96 -1.68 -13.75
N THR A 318 -23.13 -1.50 -14.37
CA THR A 318 -23.37 -1.85 -15.78
C THR A 318 -23.73 -0.64 -16.62
N CYS A 319 -23.55 -0.79 -17.93
CA CYS A 319 -24.05 0.13 -18.95
C CYS A 319 -25.46 -0.25 -19.43
N ALA A 320 -25.99 0.49 -20.40
CA ALA A 320 -27.37 0.32 -20.89
C ALA A 320 -27.63 -1.06 -21.52
N ASP A 321 -26.59 -1.75 -21.97
CA ASP A 321 -26.62 -3.12 -22.47
C ASP A 321 -26.66 -4.19 -21.36
N GLY A 322 -26.62 -3.78 -20.10
CA GLY A 322 -26.59 -4.66 -18.93
C GLY A 322 -25.22 -5.28 -18.64
N LYS A 323 -24.15 -4.79 -19.27
CA LYS A 323 -22.79 -5.34 -19.15
C LYS A 323 -21.86 -4.42 -18.35
N SER A 324 -20.88 -4.99 -17.67
CA SER A 324 -19.93 -4.27 -16.81
C SER A 324 -18.67 -3.81 -17.56
N GLN A 325 -18.34 -4.44 -18.68
CA GLN A 325 -17.05 -4.27 -19.37
C GLN A 325 -16.78 -2.86 -19.89
N SER A 326 -17.82 -2.07 -20.14
CA SER A 326 -17.68 -0.67 -20.55
C SER A 326 -17.75 0.30 -19.38
N CYS A 327 -18.07 -0.17 -18.16
CA CYS A 327 -18.17 0.66 -16.97
C CYS A 327 -16.81 0.85 -16.31
N HIS A 328 -16.23 2.03 -16.45
CA HIS A 328 -14.92 2.36 -15.88
C HIS A 328 -14.99 3.60 -14.99
N GLY A 329 -14.23 3.56 -13.89
CA GLY A 329 -13.96 4.70 -13.02
C GLY A 329 -13.12 5.75 -13.76
N ARG A 330 -13.45 7.03 -13.55
CA ARG A 330 -12.70 8.16 -14.08
C ARG A 330 -11.87 8.83 -12.99
N GLY A 331 -10.55 8.79 -13.14
CA GLY A 331 -9.61 9.59 -12.35
C GLY A 331 -9.73 11.09 -12.64
N PRO A 332 -9.10 11.94 -11.81
CA PRO A 332 -9.20 13.40 -11.92
C PRO A 332 -8.66 13.95 -13.25
N ALA A 333 -7.82 13.20 -13.96
CA ALA A 333 -7.26 13.55 -15.27
C ALA A 333 -7.64 12.52 -16.35
N PHE A 334 -8.82 11.89 -16.29
CA PHE A 334 -9.23 10.83 -17.25
C PHE A 334 -9.15 11.25 -18.74
N GLN A 335 -9.24 12.54 -19.04
CA GLN A 335 -9.15 13.08 -20.41
C GLN A 335 -7.72 13.08 -20.98
N ALA A 336 -6.70 12.82 -20.15
CA ALA A 336 -5.31 12.74 -20.59
C ALA A 336 -5.02 11.56 -21.53
N LEU A 337 -5.86 10.51 -21.47
CA LEU A 337 -5.71 9.27 -22.26
C LEU A 337 -4.32 8.63 -22.13
N ASP A 338 -3.74 8.71 -20.93
CA ASP A 338 -2.37 8.28 -20.61
C ASP A 338 -2.34 7.05 -19.69
N LEU A 339 -3.38 6.22 -19.79
CA LEU A 339 -3.56 5.01 -18.98
C LEU A 339 -3.62 5.29 -17.46
N GLY A 340 -4.01 6.51 -17.08
CA GLY A 340 -4.19 6.91 -15.69
C GLY A 340 -2.95 7.55 -15.04
N VAL A 341 -1.87 7.78 -15.79
CA VAL A 341 -0.62 8.36 -15.26
C VAL A 341 -0.83 9.71 -14.59
N GLN A 342 -1.47 10.68 -15.25
CA GLN A 342 -1.74 12.00 -14.66
C GLN A 342 -2.71 11.91 -13.48
N SER A 343 -3.70 11.00 -13.57
CA SER A 343 -4.63 10.75 -12.47
C SER A 343 -3.90 10.20 -11.24
N CYS A 344 -2.98 9.26 -11.44
CA CYS A 344 -2.13 8.67 -10.41
C CYS A 344 -1.25 9.72 -9.74
N HIS A 345 -0.60 10.57 -10.53
CA HIS A 345 0.22 11.64 -10.00
C HIS A 345 -0.61 12.63 -9.16
N GLU A 346 -1.81 13.01 -9.63
CA GLU A 346 -2.70 13.92 -8.90
C GLU A 346 -3.24 13.33 -7.59
N ILE A 347 -3.68 12.06 -7.58
CA ILE A 347 -4.13 11.40 -6.35
C ILE A 347 -2.96 11.22 -5.36
N GLY A 348 -1.76 10.93 -5.85
CA GLY A 348 -0.55 10.91 -5.03
C GLY A 348 -0.24 12.28 -4.43
N ARG A 349 -0.36 13.36 -5.22
CA ARG A 349 -0.19 14.74 -4.76
C ARG A 349 -1.18 15.12 -3.65
N ARG A 350 -2.44 14.69 -3.73
CA ARG A 350 -3.46 14.94 -2.67
C ARG A 350 -3.07 14.29 -1.36
N GLN A 351 -2.62 13.03 -1.39
CA GLN A 351 -2.12 12.32 -0.21
C GLN A 351 -0.86 12.99 0.35
N PHE A 352 0.11 13.34 -0.51
CA PHE A 352 1.31 14.09 -0.12
C PHE A 352 0.94 15.41 0.57
N ALA A 353 0.03 16.20 0.00
CA ALA A 353 -0.38 17.49 0.56
C ALA A 353 -1.02 17.32 1.94
N GLY A 354 -1.86 16.30 2.13
CA GLY A 354 -2.42 15.95 3.44
C GLY A 354 -1.33 15.59 4.46
N ALA A 355 -0.41 14.70 4.09
CA ALA A 355 0.69 14.29 4.95
C ALA A 355 1.61 15.47 5.31
N LYS A 356 1.92 16.35 4.35
CA LYS A 356 2.74 17.54 4.57
C LYS A 356 2.04 18.54 5.50
N THR A 357 0.73 18.73 5.34
CA THR A 357 -0.09 19.56 6.24
C THR A 357 -0.03 19.05 7.68
N ILE A 358 -0.15 17.74 7.88
CA ILE A 358 0.03 17.15 9.21
C ILE A 358 1.45 17.40 9.70
N TYR A 359 2.46 17.02 8.92
CA TYR A 359 3.88 17.13 9.30
C TYR A 359 4.25 18.54 9.77
N ASP A 360 3.82 19.58 9.04
CA ASP A 360 4.11 20.98 9.34
C ASP A 360 3.39 21.50 10.60
N SER A 361 2.31 20.84 11.02
CA SER A 361 1.51 21.25 12.20
C SER A 361 1.81 20.42 13.46
N LEU A 362 2.53 19.29 13.36
CA LEU A 362 2.76 18.39 14.50
C LEU A 362 3.43 19.05 15.71
N ASP A 363 4.27 20.07 15.51
CA ASP A 363 4.91 20.77 16.62
C ASP A 363 3.97 21.72 17.38
N SER A 364 2.82 22.08 16.81
CA SER A 364 1.83 22.96 17.42
C SER A 364 0.53 22.25 17.81
N SER A 365 0.13 21.22 17.07
CA SER A 365 -1.15 20.50 17.26
C SER A 365 -1.03 18.98 17.26
N GLY A 366 0.18 18.43 17.22
CA GLY A 366 0.40 16.98 17.31
C GLY A 366 -0.02 16.43 18.68
N THR A 367 -0.46 15.18 18.70
CA THR A 367 -0.74 14.41 19.91
C THR A 367 0.45 13.50 20.19
N PRO A 368 1.25 13.75 21.25
CA PRO A 368 2.34 12.86 21.62
C PRO A 368 1.83 11.47 21.99
N VAL A 369 2.56 10.43 21.59
CA VAL A 369 2.27 9.06 22.02
C VAL A 369 2.83 8.87 23.43
N VAL A 370 1.96 8.49 24.37
CA VAL A 370 2.27 8.37 25.80
C VAL A 370 1.91 6.97 26.33
N GLY A 371 2.68 6.52 27.31
CA GLY A 371 2.82 5.16 27.80
C GLY A 371 4.05 4.48 27.19
N SER A 372 5.03 4.11 28.01
CA SER A 372 6.28 3.48 27.53
C SER A 372 6.09 2.10 26.87
N THR A 373 4.97 1.44 27.14
CA THR A 373 4.67 0.07 26.69
C THR A 373 4.63 -0.05 25.18
N VAL A 374 5.44 -0.97 24.65
CA VAL A 374 5.32 -1.52 23.29
C VAL A 374 4.95 -3.00 23.41
N LYS A 375 3.92 -3.45 22.70
CA LYS A 375 3.50 -4.86 22.70
C LYS A 375 2.99 -5.26 21.32
N ALA A 376 3.04 -6.54 21.04
CA ALA A 376 2.52 -7.13 19.82
C ALA A 376 2.01 -8.54 20.14
N PHE A 377 0.95 -8.95 19.46
CA PHE A 377 0.57 -10.35 19.41
C PHE A 377 0.31 -10.76 17.96
N HIS A 378 0.55 -12.04 17.67
CA HIS A 378 0.04 -12.66 16.47
C HIS A 378 -0.16 -14.16 16.65
N PHE A 379 -1.16 -14.70 15.98
CA PHE A 379 -1.38 -16.14 15.86
C PHE A 379 -2.09 -16.44 14.54
N PHE A 380 -2.04 -17.70 14.11
CA PHE A 380 -2.79 -18.19 12.97
C PHE A 380 -4.12 -18.79 13.41
N HIS A 381 -5.17 -18.49 12.67
CA HIS A 381 -6.52 -19.02 12.92
C HIS A 381 -7.09 -19.66 11.67
N ASP A 382 -7.68 -20.86 11.82
CA ASP A 382 -8.40 -21.54 10.75
C ASP A 382 -9.86 -21.09 10.75
N MET A 383 -10.26 -20.39 9.69
CA MET A 383 -11.61 -19.85 9.53
C MET A 383 -12.61 -20.92 9.05
N SER A 384 -12.18 -22.14 8.75
CA SER A 384 -13.04 -23.20 8.21
C SER A 384 -14.04 -23.70 9.25
N PHE A 385 -15.33 -23.42 9.06
CA PHE A 385 -16.42 -23.89 9.92
C PHE A 385 -16.23 -23.55 11.42
N TRP A 386 -15.51 -22.47 11.72
CA TRP A 386 -15.24 -22.08 13.11
C TRP A 386 -16.48 -21.44 13.74
N GLU A 387 -16.99 -22.08 14.80
CA GLU A 387 -18.14 -21.59 15.56
C GLU A 387 -17.72 -20.66 16.70
N PHE A 388 -18.43 -19.54 16.84
CA PHE A 388 -18.21 -18.59 17.91
C PHE A 388 -19.52 -17.94 18.37
N THR A 389 -19.44 -17.07 19.37
CA THR A 389 -20.58 -16.36 19.92
C THR A 389 -20.43 -14.86 19.69
N LEU A 390 -21.43 -14.27 19.06
CA LEU A 390 -21.53 -12.83 18.85
C LEU A 390 -21.77 -12.09 20.18
N PRO A 391 -21.48 -10.78 20.27
CA PRO A 391 -21.70 -10.00 21.48
C PRO A 391 -23.15 -10.03 22.00
N ASN A 392 -24.13 -10.28 21.13
CA ASN A 392 -25.55 -10.40 21.48
C ASN A 392 -25.95 -11.80 22.00
N GLY A 393 -24.99 -12.73 22.11
CA GLY A 393 -25.19 -14.11 22.58
C GLY A 393 -25.59 -15.11 21.49
N GLN A 394 -25.84 -14.67 20.25
CA GLN A 394 -26.14 -15.58 19.14
C GLN A 394 -24.91 -16.37 18.71
N LYS A 395 -25.12 -17.59 18.23
CA LYS A 395 -24.07 -18.40 17.60
C LYS A 395 -23.85 -17.95 16.17
N ALA A 396 -22.60 -17.83 15.77
CA ALA A 396 -22.16 -17.54 14.41
C ALA A 396 -21.09 -18.55 13.99
N GLN A 397 -20.87 -18.67 12.69
CA GLN A 397 -19.88 -19.57 12.12
C GLN A 397 -19.24 -18.92 10.89
N THR A 398 -17.93 -19.05 10.75
CA THR A 398 -17.20 -18.73 9.51
C THR A 398 -17.12 -19.95 8.60
N CYS A 399 -16.86 -19.72 7.31
CA CYS A 399 -16.86 -20.76 6.28
C CYS A 399 -15.46 -21.01 5.74
N PRO A 400 -15.18 -22.18 5.14
CA PRO A 400 -14.03 -22.30 4.25
C PRO A 400 -14.12 -21.27 3.12
N ALA A 401 -12.96 -20.82 2.62
CA ALA A 401 -12.90 -19.75 1.62
C ALA A 401 -13.73 -20.08 0.36
N ALA A 402 -14.57 -19.16 -0.07
CA ALA A 402 -15.26 -19.25 -1.36
C ALA A 402 -15.49 -17.87 -2.00
N LEU A 403 -15.46 -17.84 -3.33
CA LEU A 403 -15.70 -16.64 -4.14
C LEU A 403 -17.04 -16.73 -4.84
N GLY A 404 -17.81 -15.65 -4.78
CA GLY A 404 -19.11 -15.53 -5.42
C GLY A 404 -19.04 -15.20 -6.91
N TYR A 405 -20.17 -15.23 -7.61
CA TYR A 405 -20.24 -14.86 -9.03
C TYR A 405 -19.68 -13.46 -9.32
N SER A 406 -20.03 -12.47 -8.48
CA SER A 406 -19.59 -11.09 -8.66
C SER A 406 -18.08 -10.87 -8.45
N PHE A 407 -17.32 -11.84 -7.93
CA PHE A 407 -15.85 -11.79 -8.00
C PHE A 407 -15.38 -11.71 -9.46
N ALA A 408 -15.99 -12.46 -10.38
CA ALA A 408 -15.61 -12.45 -11.78
C ALA A 408 -16.07 -11.19 -12.53
N ALA A 409 -16.92 -10.34 -11.91
CA ALA A 409 -17.37 -9.08 -12.50
C ALA A 409 -16.32 -7.96 -12.39
N GLY A 410 -15.30 -8.12 -11.55
CA GLY A 410 -14.36 -7.05 -11.23
C GLY A 410 -15.08 -5.83 -10.63
N THR A 411 -14.45 -4.66 -10.75
CA THR A 411 -15.00 -3.39 -10.26
C THR A 411 -15.00 -2.32 -11.35
N SER A 412 -15.47 -1.12 -11.06
CA SER A 412 -15.28 0.00 -11.98
C SER A 412 -13.80 0.41 -12.11
N ASP A 413 -12.91 0.03 -11.19
CA ASP A 413 -11.48 0.31 -11.33
C ASP A 413 -10.83 -0.52 -12.44
N TRP A 414 -11.35 -1.72 -12.66
CA TRP A 414 -11.18 -2.50 -13.88
C TRP A 414 -12.23 -3.61 -13.92
N PRO A 415 -13.12 -3.61 -14.92
CA PRO A 415 -14.17 -4.61 -14.99
C PRO A 415 -13.60 -5.97 -15.34
N GLY A 416 -14.28 -7.00 -14.86
CA GLY A 416 -14.00 -8.40 -15.20
C GLY A 416 -14.44 -8.73 -16.62
N ALA A 417 -14.30 -10.01 -16.98
CA ALA A 417 -14.64 -10.51 -18.30
C ALA A 417 -15.97 -11.29 -18.30
N PHE A 418 -16.42 -11.71 -19.49
CA PHE A 418 -17.48 -12.72 -19.67
C PHE A 418 -18.89 -12.37 -19.14
N ASP A 419 -19.25 -11.08 -19.15
CA ASP A 419 -20.60 -10.57 -18.84
C ASP A 419 -21.05 -10.82 -17.38
N PHE A 420 -20.11 -11.07 -16.46
CA PHE A 420 -20.44 -11.08 -15.02
C PHE A 420 -20.75 -9.65 -14.54
N THR A 421 -21.77 -9.52 -13.69
CA THR A 421 -22.19 -8.26 -13.09
C THR A 421 -22.02 -8.30 -11.58
N GLN A 422 -21.91 -7.12 -10.96
CA GLN A 422 -21.97 -7.03 -9.50
C GLN A 422 -23.41 -7.18 -9.01
N ALA A 423 -23.57 -7.56 -7.73
CA ALA A 423 -24.88 -7.83 -7.11
C ALA A 423 -25.67 -8.95 -7.82
N ASP A 424 -24.96 -9.96 -8.34
CA ASP A 424 -25.60 -11.12 -8.99
C ASP A 424 -26.10 -12.10 -7.92
N SER A 425 -27.41 -12.37 -7.94
CA SER A 425 -28.09 -13.28 -7.00
C SER A 425 -27.99 -14.77 -7.37
N GLY A 426 -27.16 -15.15 -8.36
CA GLY A 426 -26.92 -16.55 -8.75
C GLY A 426 -27.83 -17.06 -9.88
N ALA A 427 -28.57 -16.15 -10.51
CA ALA A 427 -29.25 -16.35 -11.78
C ALA A 427 -28.52 -15.53 -12.87
N PRO A 428 -27.27 -15.88 -13.19
CA PRO A 428 -26.42 -15.05 -14.03
C PRO A 428 -27.05 -14.85 -15.40
N ASN A 429 -27.05 -13.60 -15.88
CA ASN A 429 -27.05 -13.32 -17.32
C ASN A 429 -25.73 -13.79 -17.97
N ALA A 430 -24.70 -14.07 -17.16
CA ALA A 430 -23.44 -14.67 -17.60
C ALA A 430 -23.67 -16.08 -18.18
N ASN A 431 -22.85 -16.44 -19.16
CA ASN A 431 -23.02 -17.62 -19.98
C ASN A 431 -23.21 -18.91 -19.12
N PRO A 432 -24.27 -19.72 -19.36
CA PRO A 432 -24.55 -20.96 -18.64
C PRO A 432 -23.37 -21.94 -18.57
N ILE A 433 -22.40 -21.81 -19.49
CA ILE A 433 -21.15 -22.57 -19.51
C ILE A 433 -20.36 -22.44 -18.20
N TRP A 434 -20.47 -21.31 -17.48
CA TRP A 434 -19.72 -21.09 -16.23
C TRP A 434 -20.22 -21.94 -15.07
N LYS A 435 -21.52 -22.27 -15.02
CA LYS A 435 -22.06 -23.27 -14.06
C LYS A 435 -21.47 -24.66 -14.32
N VAL A 436 -21.16 -24.97 -15.57
CA VAL A 436 -20.53 -26.24 -15.96
C VAL A 436 -19.03 -26.20 -15.66
N VAL A 437 -18.33 -25.12 -15.99
CA VAL A 437 -16.88 -24.97 -15.75
C VAL A 437 -16.56 -24.92 -14.25
N SER A 438 -17.33 -24.22 -13.43
CA SER A 438 -17.15 -24.24 -11.97
C SER A 438 -17.44 -25.61 -11.37
N GLY A 439 -18.53 -26.26 -11.80
CA GLY A 439 -18.88 -27.62 -11.37
C GLY A 439 -17.84 -28.68 -11.75
N LEU A 440 -17.10 -28.46 -12.84
CA LEU A 440 -15.97 -29.31 -13.27
C LEU A 440 -14.70 -29.12 -12.43
N LEU A 441 -14.54 -27.98 -11.74
CA LEU A 441 -13.42 -27.75 -10.82
C LEU A 441 -13.69 -28.42 -9.46
N ARG A 442 -14.79 -28.02 -8.81
CA ARG A 442 -15.31 -28.63 -7.58
C ARG A 442 -16.75 -28.17 -7.36
N THR A 443 -17.64 -29.10 -7.03
CA THR A 443 -19.02 -28.75 -6.63
C THR A 443 -19.03 -28.45 -5.12
N PRO A 444 -19.51 -27.26 -4.68
CA PRO A 444 -19.60 -26.93 -3.26
C PRO A 444 -20.46 -27.92 -2.47
N THR A 445 -20.06 -28.24 -1.25
CA THR A 445 -20.85 -29.10 -0.36
C THR A 445 -22.11 -28.36 0.14
N ALA A 446 -23.15 -29.10 0.54
CA ALA A 446 -24.35 -28.49 1.12
C ALA A 446 -24.03 -27.65 2.37
N GLN A 447 -23.08 -28.09 3.19
CA GLN A 447 -22.62 -27.36 4.37
C GLN A 447 -21.93 -26.04 3.98
N GLN A 448 -21.07 -26.05 2.96
CA GLN A 448 -20.42 -24.87 2.41
C GLN A 448 -21.46 -23.86 1.89
N THR A 449 -22.41 -24.32 1.08
CA THR A 449 -23.48 -23.47 0.54
C THR A 449 -24.35 -22.88 1.64
N THR A 450 -24.73 -23.66 2.66
CA THR A 450 -25.50 -23.13 3.80
C THR A 450 -24.68 -22.12 4.61
N CYS A 451 -23.40 -22.37 4.84
CA CYS A 451 -22.53 -21.45 5.58
C CYS A 451 -22.35 -20.11 4.84
N GLN A 452 -22.05 -20.16 3.53
CA GLN A 452 -21.83 -18.98 2.71
C GLN A 452 -23.13 -18.16 2.48
N GLY A 453 -24.29 -18.72 2.79
CA GLY A 453 -25.56 -18.00 2.85
C GLY A 453 -25.98 -17.41 1.50
N SER A 454 -26.07 -16.08 1.45
CA SER A 454 -26.52 -15.31 0.28
C SER A 454 -25.56 -15.36 -0.91
N LYS A 455 -24.30 -15.76 -0.72
CA LYS A 455 -23.31 -15.82 -1.80
C LYS A 455 -23.57 -16.99 -2.75
N PRO A 456 -23.85 -16.73 -4.04
CA PRO A 456 -23.81 -17.78 -5.05
C PRO A 456 -22.35 -18.15 -5.32
N ILE A 457 -21.91 -19.31 -4.84
CA ILE A 457 -20.50 -19.75 -4.98
C ILE A 457 -20.16 -19.99 -6.45
N LEU A 458 -19.16 -19.27 -6.95
CA LEU A 458 -18.52 -19.51 -8.25
C LEU A 458 -17.30 -20.42 -8.09
N LEU A 459 -16.44 -20.15 -7.11
CA LEU A 459 -15.22 -20.93 -6.85
C LEU A 459 -15.13 -21.36 -5.38
N ASP A 460 -15.05 -22.67 -5.17
CA ASP A 460 -15.01 -23.32 -3.85
C ASP A 460 -13.59 -23.49 -3.30
N VAL A 461 -12.82 -22.39 -3.29
CA VAL A 461 -11.34 -22.42 -3.26
C VAL A 461 -10.72 -22.90 -1.94
N GLY A 462 -11.42 -22.75 -0.81
CA GLY A 462 -10.95 -23.17 0.51
C GLY A 462 -10.91 -24.69 0.69
N GLU A 463 -11.63 -25.44 -0.14
CA GLU A 463 -11.62 -26.90 -0.13
C GLU A 463 -10.86 -27.51 -1.32
N MET A 464 -10.09 -26.69 -2.04
CA MET A 464 -9.28 -27.09 -3.19
C MET A 464 -7.80 -27.14 -2.84
N THR A 465 -7.21 -28.35 -2.87
CA THR A 465 -5.83 -28.61 -2.44
C THR A 465 -4.94 -29.22 -3.53
N ALA A 466 -5.45 -29.44 -4.74
CA ALA A 466 -4.68 -29.96 -5.85
C ALA A 466 -4.50 -28.87 -6.93
N PRO A 467 -3.29 -28.65 -7.47
CA PRO A 467 -2.00 -29.27 -7.11
C PRO A 467 -1.45 -28.88 -5.72
N TYR A 468 -1.90 -27.77 -5.15
CA TYR A 468 -1.71 -27.32 -3.76
C TYR A 468 -2.86 -26.36 -3.41
N ALA A 469 -2.88 -25.79 -2.20
CA ALA A 469 -3.97 -24.94 -1.74
C ALA A 469 -4.25 -23.73 -2.67
N TRP A 470 -5.52 -23.50 -3.00
CA TRP A 470 -5.94 -22.43 -3.92
C TRP A 470 -6.10 -21.07 -3.24
N ALA A 471 -6.50 -21.06 -1.97
CA ALA A 471 -6.72 -19.87 -1.15
C ALA A 471 -6.43 -20.17 0.34
N PRO A 472 -6.21 -19.15 1.18
CA PRO A 472 -6.04 -19.36 2.62
C PRO A 472 -7.37 -19.69 3.30
N ASN A 473 -7.37 -20.71 4.15
CA ASN A 473 -8.32 -20.83 5.28
C ASN A 473 -7.68 -20.44 6.60
N ILE A 474 -6.36 -20.56 6.69
CA ILE A 474 -5.56 -20.19 7.85
C ILE A 474 -5.04 -18.77 7.62
N VAL A 475 -5.43 -17.83 8.49
CA VAL A 475 -5.13 -16.40 8.35
C VAL A 475 -4.38 -15.85 9.55
N ASP A 476 -3.61 -14.78 9.33
CA ASP A 476 -2.89 -14.06 10.38
C ASP A 476 -3.85 -13.16 11.18
N LEU A 477 -3.90 -13.33 12.50
CA LEU A 477 -4.51 -12.38 13.43
C LEU A 477 -3.39 -11.64 14.13
N GLN A 478 -3.29 -10.32 13.96
CA GLN A 478 -2.18 -9.54 14.51
C GLN A 478 -2.62 -8.13 14.91
N ALA A 479 -2.11 -7.67 16.06
CA ALA A 479 -2.22 -6.27 16.45
C ALA A 479 -0.97 -5.82 17.20
N PHE A 480 -0.62 -4.54 17.03
CA PHE A 480 0.49 -3.89 17.72
C PHE A 480 -0.01 -2.77 18.62
N ARG A 481 0.77 -2.46 19.65
CA ARG A 481 0.55 -1.34 20.56
C ARG A 481 1.87 -0.59 20.78
N VAL A 482 1.79 0.74 20.77
CA VAL A 482 2.79 1.62 21.39
C VAL A 482 2.07 2.73 22.14
N GLY A 483 2.28 2.84 23.45
CA GLY A 483 1.56 3.80 24.28
C GLY A 483 0.05 3.62 24.19
N GLN A 484 -0.65 4.66 23.73
CA GLN A 484 -2.09 4.63 23.46
C GLN A 484 -2.46 4.37 21.99
N LEU A 485 -1.49 4.20 21.09
CA LEU A 485 -1.70 3.81 19.69
C LEU A 485 -1.84 2.28 19.58
N VAL A 486 -2.91 1.82 18.94
CA VAL A 486 -3.15 0.41 18.60
C VAL A 486 -3.30 0.28 17.09
N ILE A 487 -2.57 -0.66 16.50
CA ILE A 487 -2.54 -0.93 15.06
C ILE A 487 -3.17 -2.29 14.82
N ILE A 488 -4.28 -2.33 14.10
CA ILE A 488 -4.90 -3.56 13.59
C ILE A 488 -4.19 -3.92 12.29
N VAL A 489 -3.70 -5.17 12.17
CA VAL A 489 -3.07 -5.68 10.95
C VAL A 489 -4.03 -6.65 10.28
N SER A 490 -4.70 -6.18 9.23
CA SER A 490 -5.76 -6.91 8.55
C SER A 490 -5.22 -7.75 7.38
N PRO A 491 -5.51 -9.07 7.32
CA PRO A 491 -5.17 -9.90 6.15
C PRO A 491 -6.09 -9.65 4.94
N SER A 492 -7.28 -9.09 5.18
CA SER A 492 -8.25 -8.73 4.15
C SER A 492 -8.28 -7.22 3.88
N GLU A 493 -8.77 -6.86 2.71
CA GLU A 493 -9.19 -5.51 2.32
C GLU A 493 -10.53 -5.18 2.99
N ALA A 494 -10.47 -4.65 4.22
CA ALA A 494 -11.68 -4.24 4.94
C ALA A 494 -12.39 -3.09 4.21
N THR A 495 -13.69 -3.19 4.00
CA THR A 495 -14.54 -2.09 3.52
C THR A 495 -14.57 -0.94 4.52
N THR A 496 -15.07 0.22 4.09
CA THR A 496 -15.18 1.42 4.90
C THR A 496 -15.86 1.12 6.23
N MET A 497 -17.07 0.53 6.22
CA MET A 497 -17.80 0.26 7.45
C MET A 497 -17.20 -0.89 8.27
N SER A 498 -16.64 -1.90 7.62
CA SER A 498 -15.90 -2.97 8.30
C SER A 498 -14.74 -2.42 9.12
N GLY A 499 -13.93 -1.54 8.53
CA GLY A 499 -12.84 -0.86 9.22
C GLY A 499 -13.32 0.01 10.38
N ARG A 500 -14.43 0.74 10.22
CA ARG A 500 -15.04 1.55 11.29
C ARG A 500 -15.47 0.69 12.47
N ARG A 501 -16.20 -0.40 12.23
CA ARG A 501 -16.65 -1.33 13.27
C ARG A 501 -15.48 -1.97 14.01
N TRP A 502 -14.45 -2.42 13.27
CA TRP A 502 -13.28 -3.05 13.86
C TRP A 502 -12.45 -2.07 14.71
N LYS A 503 -12.17 -0.87 14.19
CA LYS A 503 -11.49 0.20 14.95
C LYS A 503 -12.28 0.58 16.21
N ALA A 504 -13.61 0.69 16.12
CA ALA A 504 -14.46 1.04 17.27
C ALA A 504 -14.48 -0.06 18.35
N ALA A 505 -14.50 -1.34 17.97
CA ALA A 505 -14.43 -2.46 18.91
C ALA A 505 -13.08 -2.50 19.64
N VAL A 506 -11.98 -2.35 18.89
CA VAL A 506 -10.63 -2.29 19.46
C VAL A 506 -10.45 -1.06 20.36
N ALA A 507 -10.96 0.11 19.97
CA ALA A 507 -10.90 1.31 20.81
C ALA A 507 -11.64 1.11 22.13
N ARG A 508 -12.81 0.46 22.11
CA ARG A 508 -13.59 0.17 23.32
C ARG A 508 -12.83 -0.74 24.28
N GLU A 509 -12.23 -1.81 23.75
CA GLU A 509 -11.45 -2.75 24.55
C GLU A 509 -10.16 -2.11 25.08
N ALA A 510 -9.44 -1.36 24.23
CA ALA A 510 -8.23 -0.66 24.63
C ALA A 510 -8.50 0.32 25.78
N ALA A 511 -9.64 1.01 25.78
CA ALA A 511 -10.02 1.93 26.85
C ALA A 511 -10.19 1.27 28.23
N THR A 512 -10.24 -0.07 28.31
CA THR A 512 -10.33 -0.79 29.60
C THR A 512 -8.99 -0.87 30.33
N PHE A 513 -7.86 -0.74 29.61
CA PHE A 513 -6.50 -0.84 30.16
C PHE A 513 -5.57 0.31 29.77
N LEU A 514 -6.00 1.23 28.91
CA LEU A 514 -5.27 2.45 28.58
C LEU A 514 -5.68 3.60 29.51
N ASN A 515 -4.69 4.34 30.00
CA ASN A 515 -4.90 5.55 30.79
C ASN A 515 -5.28 6.78 29.94
N ASN A 516 -5.02 6.71 28.62
CA ASN A 516 -5.28 7.77 27.66
C ASN A 516 -6.27 7.29 26.60
N ALA A 517 -6.92 8.24 25.91
CA ALA A 517 -7.82 7.93 24.81
C ALA A 517 -7.08 7.09 23.74
N PRO A 518 -7.60 5.90 23.38
CA PRO A 518 -6.99 5.05 22.37
C PRO A 518 -6.95 5.75 21.00
N ILE A 519 -5.83 5.64 20.30
CA ILE A 519 -5.70 5.98 18.88
C ILE A 519 -5.67 4.65 18.13
N VAL A 520 -6.66 4.36 17.28
CA VAL A 520 -6.74 3.08 16.58
C VAL A 520 -6.65 3.29 15.08
N VAL A 521 -5.68 2.64 14.47
CA VAL A 521 -5.51 2.58 13.02
C VAL A 521 -5.64 1.13 12.56
N LEU A 522 -6.02 0.95 11.30
CA LEU A 522 -6.07 -0.35 10.63
C LEU A 522 -5.19 -0.26 9.40
N GLY A 523 -4.35 -1.27 9.17
CA GLY A 523 -3.55 -1.41 7.96
C GLY A 523 -3.70 -2.81 7.36
N GLY A 524 -3.90 -2.86 6.05
CA GLY A 524 -4.09 -4.10 5.28
C GLY A 524 -4.27 -3.80 3.79
N PRO A 525 -4.21 -4.80 2.89
CA PRO A 525 -4.09 -6.22 3.19
C PRO A 525 -2.66 -6.63 3.55
N ALA A 526 -2.51 -7.42 4.62
CA ALA A 526 -1.24 -7.69 5.26
C ALA A 526 -1.00 -9.17 5.56
N ASN A 527 0.27 -9.58 5.59
CA ASN A 527 0.75 -10.93 5.95
C ASN A 527 0.25 -12.08 5.05
N SER A 528 -1.04 -12.37 5.02
CA SER A 528 -1.68 -13.35 4.14
C SER A 528 -2.82 -12.66 3.40
N TYR A 529 -2.78 -12.65 2.07
CA TYR A 529 -3.83 -12.02 1.28
C TYR A 529 -5.13 -12.83 1.30
N SER A 530 -6.14 -12.33 2.01
CA SER A 530 -7.43 -13.00 2.24
C SER A 530 -8.59 -12.28 1.54
N HIS A 531 -8.32 -11.64 0.39
CA HIS A 531 -9.30 -10.87 -0.38
C HIS A 531 -10.00 -9.78 0.45
N TYR A 532 -11.33 -9.74 0.50
CA TYR A 532 -12.10 -8.61 1.06
C TYR A 532 -12.71 -8.96 2.41
N CYS A 533 -13.08 -7.94 3.18
CA CYS A 533 -13.89 -8.10 4.39
C CYS A 533 -15.00 -7.06 4.37
N ALA A 534 -16.21 -7.48 4.00
CA ALA A 534 -17.44 -6.69 4.03
C ALA A 534 -18.18 -6.85 5.37
N THR A 535 -19.05 -5.89 5.70
CA THR A 535 -19.99 -6.08 6.82
C THR A 535 -21.03 -7.15 6.46
N PRO A 536 -21.71 -7.78 7.43
CA PRO A 536 -22.82 -8.68 7.12
C PRO A 536 -23.86 -8.04 6.19
N GLU A 537 -24.15 -6.75 6.35
CA GLU A 537 -25.11 -6.01 5.53
C GLU A 537 -24.62 -5.77 4.10
N GLU A 538 -23.34 -5.39 3.92
CA GLU A 538 -22.72 -5.26 2.61
C GLU A 538 -22.56 -6.61 1.90
N TYR A 539 -22.29 -7.68 2.67
CA TYR A 539 -22.16 -9.03 2.18
C TYR A 539 -23.44 -9.52 1.50
N GLU A 540 -24.61 -9.27 2.10
CA GLU A 540 -25.91 -9.68 1.54
C GLU A 540 -26.21 -9.06 0.17
N ILE A 541 -25.57 -7.94 -0.17
CA ILE A 541 -25.74 -7.29 -1.48
C ILE A 541 -24.96 -8.03 -2.58
N GLN A 542 -23.88 -8.75 -2.24
CA GLN A 542 -23.05 -9.50 -3.18
C GLN A 542 -22.52 -8.66 -4.37
N ARG A 543 -22.13 -7.41 -4.09
CA ARG A 543 -21.17 -6.69 -4.98
C ARG A 543 -19.79 -7.36 -4.92
N TYR A 544 -18.81 -6.83 -5.67
CA TYR A 544 -17.49 -7.44 -5.78
C TYR A 544 -16.84 -7.76 -4.42
N GLU A 545 -16.90 -6.82 -3.48
CA GLU A 545 -16.31 -6.97 -2.14
C GLU A 545 -17.04 -8.03 -1.30
N GLY A 546 -18.38 -8.06 -1.33
CA GLY A 546 -19.18 -9.07 -0.64
C GLY A 546 -19.00 -10.48 -1.22
N ALA A 547 -18.92 -10.59 -2.55
CA ALA A 547 -18.62 -11.84 -3.23
C ALA A 547 -17.19 -12.33 -2.98
N SER A 548 -16.28 -11.42 -2.63
CA SER A 548 -14.87 -11.69 -2.35
C SER A 548 -14.53 -11.73 -0.86
N THR A 549 -15.53 -11.67 0.03
CA THR A 549 -15.38 -11.89 1.47
C THR A 549 -15.35 -13.39 1.73
N LEU A 550 -14.15 -13.98 1.84
CA LEU A 550 -13.92 -15.42 1.68
C LEU A 550 -14.71 -16.29 2.67
N PHE A 551 -14.78 -15.88 3.93
CA PHE A 551 -15.19 -16.73 5.04
C PHE A 551 -16.66 -16.57 5.44
N GLY A 552 -17.48 -16.05 4.52
CA GLY A 552 -18.94 -15.92 4.68
C GLY A 552 -19.38 -14.64 5.38
N PRO A 553 -20.68 -14.52 5.72
CA PRO A 553 -21.26 -13.27 6.23
C PRO A 553 -20.70 -12.83 7.59
N HIS A 554 -20.10 -13.76 8.36
CA HIS A 554 -19.57 -13.50 9.69
C HIS A 554 -18.04 -13.33 9.74
N GLU A 555 -17.38 -13.14 8.59
CA GLU A 555 -15.93 -12.90 8.53
C GLU A 555 -15.49 -11.71 9.40
N LEU A 556 -16.14 -10.55 9.25
CA LEU A 556 -15.84 -9.36 10.05
C LEU A 556 -16.05 -9.61 11.54
N ASP A 557 -17.17 -10.25 11.91
CA ASP A 557 -17.49 -10.55 13.30
C ASP A 557 -16.41 -11.45 13.94
N ALA A 558 -15.91 -12.43 13.19
CA ALA A 558 -14.84 -13.31 13.61
C ALA A 558 -13.52 -12.54 13.81
N TYR A 559 -13.13 -11.69 12.88
CA TYR A 559 -11.93 -10.85 13.02
C TYR A 559 -12.01 -9.92 14.24
N ILE A 560 -13.16 -9.29 14.47
CA ILE A 560 -13.37 -8.43 15.65
C ILE A 560 -13.25 -9.26 16.92
N ASN A 561 -13.93 -10.40 16.99
CA ASN A 561 -13.90 -11.30 18.15
C ASN A 561 -12.48 -11.78 18.47
N LEU A 562 -11.78 -12.33 17.47
CA LEU A 562 -10.41 -12.83 17.61
C LEU A 562 -9.43 -11.72 18.00
N THR A 563 -9.63 -10.49 17.52
CA THR A 563 -8.78 -9.36 17.91
C THR A 563 -9.03 -8.96 19.35
N VAL A 564 -10.28 -8.63 19.69
CA VAL A 564 -10.66 -8.08 21.02
C VAL A 564 -10.40 -9.08 22.13
N SER A 565 -10.76 -10.35 21.96
CA SER A 565 -10.54 -11.40 22.96
C SER A 565 -9.05 -11.67 23.28
N ASN A 566 -8.14 -11.26 22.40
CA ASN A 566 -6.70 -11.44 22.57
C ASN A 566 -5.96 -10.13 22.94
N MET A 567 -6.67 -9.02 23.18
CA MET A 567 -6.04 -7.74 23.56
C MET A 567 -5.38 -7.75 24.94
N HIS A 568 -5.62 -8.77 25.76
CA HIS A 568 -4.90 -8.97 27.02
C HIS A 568 -3.37 -9.17 26.82
N TYR A 569 -2.92 -9.64 25.65
CA TYR A 569 -1.49 -9.67 25.29
C TYR A 569 -0.89 -8.27 25.05
N LEU A 570 -1.72 -7.26 24.85
CA LEU A 570 -1.27 -5.86 24.70
C LEU A 570 -1.20 -5.12 26.04
N HIS A 571 -1.54 -5.74 27.17
CA HIS A 571 -1.46 -5.14 28.49
C HIS A 571 0.00 -4.84 28.88
N PRO A 572 0.32 -3.73 29.59
CA PRO A 572 1.69 -3.42 30.03
C PRO A 572 2.34 -4.56 30.82
N ASP A 573 1.58 -5.19 31.70
CA ASP A 573 2.06 -6.26 32.58
C ASP A 573 2.09 -7.64 31.90
N SER A 574 1.70 -7.74 30.63
CA SER A 574 1.68 -9.02 29.93
C SER A 574 3.08 -9.47 29.54
N THR A 575 3.43 -10.68 29.97
CA THR A 575 4.64 -11.40 29.57
C THR A 575 4.34 -12.55 28.60
N ASP A 576 3.07 -12.81 28.36
CA ASP A 576 2.62 -13.94 27.56
C ASP A 576 2.50 -13.56 26.10
N VAL A 577 2.67 -14.56 25.23
CA VAL A 577 2.37 -14.46 23.80
C VAL A 577 1.42 -15.60 23.45
N PRO A 578 0.49 -15.40 22.51
CA PRO A 578 -0.42 -16.47 22.10
C PRO A 578 0.38 -17.64 21.50
N ALA A 579 -0.18 -18.84 21.64
CA ALA A 579 0.31 -19.98 20.87
C ALA A 579 0.08 -19.71 19.38
N GLN A 580 1.05 -20.12 18.56
CA GLN A 580 1.08 -19.74 17.14
C GLN A 580 -0.08 -20.31 16.31
N GLY A 581 -0.72 -21.38 16.77
CA GLY A 581 -1.74 -22.11 16.02
C GLY A 581 -1.16 -22.99 14.91
N THR A 582 -2.03 -23.45 14.01
CA THR A 582 -1.63 -24.21 12.82
C THR A 582 -1.00 -23.25 11.82
N LEU A 583 0.24 -23.52 11.39
CA LEU A 583 0.89 -22.71 10.37
C LEU A 583 0.19 -22.86 9.01
N PRO A 584 0.03 -21.78 8.22
CA PRO A 584 -0.47 -21.89 6.86
C PRO A 584 0.52 -22.67 5.99
N PRO A 585 0.03 -23.37 4.94
CA PRO A 585 0.87 -24.15 4.06
C PRO A 585 1.91 -23.26 3.35
N ASP A 586 3.15 -23.76 3.29
CA ASP A 586 4.23 -23.14 2.52
C ASP A 586 4.34 -23.82 1.15
N ASN A 587 3.83 -23.15 0.11
CA ASN A 587 3.82 -23.69 -1.25
C ASN A 587 5.02 -23.23 -2.07
N ARG A 588 5.97 -22.47 -1.52
CA ARG A 588 7.12 -21.91 -2.26
C ARG A 588 7.91 -22.96 -3.04
N GLY A 589 8.18 -24.10 -2.39
CA GLY A 589 8.96 -25.18 -2.99
C GLY A 589 8.20 -26.04 -4.01
N GLY A 590 6.86 -26.00 -3.98
CA GLY A 590 5.99 -26.80 -4.85
C GLY A 590 5.18 -26.00 -5.87
N SER A 591 5.33 -24.68 -5.90
CA SER A 591 4.57 -23.80 -6.80
C SER A 591 4.92 -24.07 -8.27
N LEU A 592 3.89 -24.06 -9.11
CA LEU A 592 4.04 -24.24 -10.55
C LEU A 592 4.54 -22.93 -11.17
N SER A 593 5.30 -23.05 -12.26
CA SER A 593 5.75 -21.89 -13.03
C SER A 593 5.78 -22.21 -14.51
N PHE A 594 4.98 -21.47 -15.28
CA PHE A 594 4.95 -21.50 -16.75
C PHE A 594 5.58 -20.23 -17.35
N ILE A 595 6.21 -19.42 -16.50
CA ILE A 595 6.92 -18.21 -16.85
C ILE A 595 8.24 -18.61 -17.50
N THR A 596 8.42 -18.26 -18.78
CA THR A 596 9.66 -18.53 -19.48
C THR A 596 10.78 -17.63 -18.96
N GLY A 597 11.99 -18.18 -18.80
CA GLY A 597 13.18 -17.38 -18.52
C GLY A 597 13.69 -16.67 -19.79
N VAL A 598 14.67 -15.78 -19.63
CA VAL A 598 15.39 -15.21 -20.77
C VAL A 598 16.22 -16.30 -21.43
N VAL A 599 16.00 -16.59 -22.71
CA VAL A 599 16.77 -17.61 -23.44
C VAL A 599 18.13 -17.02 -23.85
N GLN A 600 18.10 -15.94 -24.64
CA GLN A 600 19.25 -15.18 -25.11
C GLN A 600 18.81 -13.76 -25.47
N ASP A 601 19.77 -12.85 -25.57
CA ASP A 601 19.64 -11.55 -26.21
C ASP A 601 20.56 -11.49 -27.42
N GLY A 602 20.05 -10.93 -28.51
CA GLY A 602 20.82 -10.65 -29.73
C GLY A 602 20.75 -9.17 -30.09
N SER A 603 21.63 -8.74 -30.98
CA SER A 603 21.55 -7.43 -31.65
C SER A 603 21.66 -7.60 -33.16
N PRO A 604 21.04 -6.73 -33.97
CA PRO A 604 21.22 -6.70 -35.41
C PRO A 604 22.70 -6.58 -35.81
N ILE A 605 23.05 -7.12 -36.98
CA ILE A 605 24.41 -7.05 -37.53
C ILE A 605 24.86 -5.58 -37.62
N GLY A 606 26.02 -5.27 -37.04
CA GLY A 606 26.55 -3.91 -37.00
C GLY A 606 26.03 -3.04 -35.84
N SER A 607 25.08 -3.53 -35.05
CA SER A 607 24.64 -2.91 -33.79
C SER A 607 25.19 -3.69 -32.59
N ARG A 608 25.49 -3.00 -31.50
CA ARG A 608 25.87 -3.58 -30.20
C ARG A 608 24.93 -3.05 -29.12
N PHE A 609 24.77 -3.81 -28.04
CA PHE A 609 24.02 -3.36 -26.88
C PHE A 609 24.54 -2.00 -26.37
N GLY A 610 23.62 -1.10 -26.01
CA GLY A 610 23.93 0.26 -25.58
C GLY A 610 24.12 1.26 -26.73
N ASN A 611 24.17 0.84 -27.99
CA ASN A 611 24.16 1.79 -29.11
C ASN A 611 22.87 2.60 -29.12
N VAL A 612 22.99 3.90 -29.38
CA VAL A 612 21.83 4.79 -29.56
C VAL A 612 21.31 4.62 -31.00
N ILE A 613 20.07 4.19 -31.14
CA ILE A 613 19.36 4.03 -32.40
C ILE A 613 18.72 5.36 -32.79
N HIS A 614 18.10 6.05 -31.83
CA HIS A 614 17.52 7.37 -32.00
C HIS A 614 18.07 8.32 -30.95
N GLN A 615 18.80 9.34 -31.40
CA GLN A 615 19.36 10.38 -30.54
C GLN A 615 18.30 11.41 -30.16
N PRO A 616 18.42 12.05 -28.98
CA PRO A 616 17.61 13.22 -28.67
C PRO A 616 17.98 14.37 -29.61
N ALA A 617 17.05 15.31 -29.81
CA ALA A 617 17.33 16.56 -30.49
C ALA A 617 18.36 17.39 -29.72
N ALA A 618 19.08 18.29 -30.38
CA ALA A 618 20.13 19.08 -29.73
C ALA A 618 19.59 20.09 -28.69
N SER A 619 18.32 20.48 -28.80
CA SER A 619 17.67 21.44 -27.90
C SER A 619 16.18 21.19 -27.76
N TYR A 620 15.66 21.45 -26.57
CA TYR A 620 14.24 21.36 -26.22
C TYR A 620 13.82 22.57 -25.37
N SER A 621 12.55 22.97 -25.49
CA SER A 621 11.95 23.88 -24.51
C SER A 621 11.64 23.12 -23.23
N LEU A 622 11.75 23.77 -22.07
CA LEU A 622 11.22 23.23 -20.81
C LEU A 622 9.73 22.86 -20.96
N GLY A 623 9.37 21.67 -20.48
CA GLY A 623 8.03 21.09 -20.66
C GLY A 623 7.94 20.07 -21.80
N ALA A 624 8.92 20.02 -22.71
CA ALA A 624 8.96 19.01 -23.77
C ALA A 624 9.29 17.61 -23.23
N VAL A 625 8.91 16.58 -23.97
CA VAL A 625 9.32 15.20 -23.70
C VAL A 625 10.62 14.92 -24.47
N VAL A 626 11.68 14.57 -23.75
CA VAL A 626 12.97 14.16 -24.34
C VAL A 626 13.00 12.65 -24.41
N SER A 627 13.50 12.07 -25.51
CA SER A 627 13.63 10.62 -25.63
C SER A 627 14.90 10.22 -26.37
N ALA A 628 15.45 9.07 -25.99
CA ALA A 628 16.51 8.38 -26.71
C ALA A 628 16.21 6.87 -26.76
N THR A 629 16.38 6.26 -27.93
CA THR A 629 16.20 4.82 -28.13
C THR A 629 17.56 4.14 -28.18
N PHE A 630 17.73 3.04 -27.45
CA PHE A 630 18.94 2.25 -27.41
C PHE A 630 18.69 0.81 -27.85
N GLN A 631 19.70 0.21 -28.48
CA GLN A 631 19.78 -1.24 -28.64
C GLN A 631 19.88 -1.89 -27.26
N ALA A 632 18.90 -2.72 -26.91
CA ALA A 632 18.71 -3.23 -25.57
C ALA A 632 18.84 -4.75 -25.49
N ALA A 633 18.93 -5.23 -24.25
CA ALA A 633 18.74 -6.61 -23.84
C ALA A 633 17.56 -6.69 -22.84
N ASN A 634 17.13 -7.90 -22.49
CA ASN A 634 16.03 -8.12 -21.56
C ASN A 634 16.38 -7.65 -20.12
N PRO A 635 15.62 -6.72 -19.51
CA PRO A 635 15.80 -6.27 -18.13
C PRO A 635 15.78 -7.40 -17.09
N ARG A 636 15.18 -8.55 -17.40
CA ARG A 636 15.15 -9.72 -16.51
C ARG A 636 16.51 -10.36 -16.29
N ASN A 637 17.53 -10.01 -17.08
CA ASN A 637 18.89 -10.50 -16.83
C ASN A 637 19.48 -9.95 -15.53
N ASN A 638 19.11 -8.74 -15.14
CA ASN A 638 19.53 -8.09 -13.91
C ASN A 638 18.48 -7.06 -13.51
N LEU A 639 17.86 -7.25 -12.35
CA LEU A 639 16.82 -6.34 -11.84
C LEU A 639 17.37 -4.96 -11.46
N ARG A 640 18.70 -4.85 -11.34
CA ARG A 640 19.43 -3.65 -10.92
C ARG A 640 18.86 -3.08 -9.61
N LEU A 641 18.59 -3.98 -8.64
CA LEU A 641 18.12 -3.59 -7.31
C LEU A 641 19.14 -2.67 -6.65
N GLU A 642 18.68 -1.59 -6.04
CA GLU A 642 19.53 -0.54 -5.43
C GLU A 642 20.43 0.20 -6.45
N ASP A 643 20.12 0.08 -7.75
CA ASP A 643 20.75 0.80 -8.86
C ASP A 643 19.66 1.25 -9.85
N THR A 644 20.02 1.59 -11.09
CA THR A 644 19.09 2.11 -12.09
C THR A 644 19.27 1.49 -13.48
N TYR A 645 18.19 1.39 -14.24
CA TYR A 645 18.20 1.12 -15.68
C TYR A 645 18.48 2.37 -16.52
N ALA A 646 18.09 3.55 -16.04
CA ALA A 646 18.15 4.79 -16.79
C ALA A 646 18.52 5.98 -15.90
N ALA A 647 19.27 6.94 -16.45
CA ALA A 647 19.60 8.15 -15.72
C ALA A 647 19.66 9.37 -16.63
N ILE A 648 19.38 10.53 -16.04
CA ILE A 648 19.69 11.82 -16.62
C ILE A 648 20.94 12.37 -15.93
N GLU A 649 21.94 12.71 -16.73
CA GLU A 649 23.13 13.41 -16.24
C GLU A 649 23.10 14.85 -16.71
N GLN A 650 23.49 15.77 -15.83
CA GLN A 650 23.64 17.19 -16.13
C GLN A 650 25.11 17.54 -16.22
N GLN A 651 25.45 18.41 -17.18
CA GLN A 651 26.79 18.97 -17.29
C GLN A 651 26.96 20.15 -16.32
N GLY A 652 27.94 20.05 -15.43
CA GLY A 652 28.36 21.13 -14.54
C GLY A 652 29.11 22.25 -15.27
N SER A 653 29.33 23.38 -14.59
CA SER A 653 30.07 24.52 -15.14
C SER A 653 31.54 24.21 -15.44
N ASP A 654 32.10 23.17 -14.82
CA ASP A 654 33.44 22.63 -15.04
C ASP A 654 33.50 21.59 -16.17
N GLY A 655 32.36 21.31 -16.83
CA GLY A 655 32.23 20.33 -17.90
C GLY A 655 32.04 18.88 -17.42
N THR A 656 32.06 18.62 -16.10
CA THR A 656 31.83 17.28 -15.54
C THR A 656 30.36 16.89 -15.64
N TRP A 657 30.09 15.58 -15.74
CA TRP A 657 28.72 15.05 -15.81
C TRP A 657 28.35 14.39 -14.48
N SER A 658 27.23 14.81 -13.91
CA SER A 658 26.70 14.22 -12.67
C SER A 658 25.26 13.74 -12.89
N ARG A 659 24.95 12.55 -12.36
CA ARG A 659 23.57 12.05 -12.30
C ARG A 659 22.70 12.99 -11.48
N VAL A 660 21.62 13.47 -12.07
CA VAL A 660 20.62 14.32 -11.41
C VAL A 660 19.27 13.63 -11.25
N ARG A 661 19.02 12.57 -12.03
CA ARG A 661 17.81 11.74 -11.99
C ARG A 661 18.15 10.29 -12.32
N ASP A 662 17.37 9.38 -11.76
CA ASP A 662 17.35 7.96 -12.12
C ASP A 662 15.91 7.41 -12.15
N ASP A 663 15.75 6.10 -12.30
CA ASP A 663 14.46 5.43 -12.47
C ASP A 663 13.60 5.36 -11.19
N ASN A 664 14.02 6.03 -10.10
CA ASN A 664 13.14 6.37 -8.98
C ASN A 664 12.26 7.59 -9.26
N ASP A 665 12.65 8.46 -10.21
CA ASP A 665 11.91 9.67 -10.55
C ASP A 665 10.70 9.34 -11.43
N TRP A 666 9.52 9.76 -11.00
CA TRP A 666 8.25 9.50 -11.68
C TRP A 666 8.24 9.94 -13.16
N PHE A 667 9.02 10.96 -13.51
CA PHE A 667 9.06 11.57 -14.84
C PHE A 667 10.12 10.95 -15.76
N LEU A 668 10.96 10.03 -15.27
CA LEU A 668 11.91 9.27 -16.09
C LEU A 668 11.37 7.86 -16.37
N VAL A 669 10.91 7.64 -17.59
CA VAL A 669 10.25 6.40 -18.00
C VAL A 669 11.20 5.53 -18.81
N PHE A 670 11.32 4.27 -18.40
CA PHE A 670 12.04 3.21 -19.10
C PHE A 670 11.04 2.30 -19.81
N THR A 671 11.04 2.26 -21.14
CA THR A 671 10.13 1.41 -21.94
C THR A 671 10.92 0.44 -22.78
N TRP A 672 10.75 -0.85 -22.53
CA TRP A 672 11.42 -1.92 -23.26
C TRP A 672 10.44 -2.61 -24.23
N ARG A 673 10.93 -2.97 -25.41
CA ARG A 673 10.17 -3.77 -26.39
C ARG A 673 11.04 -4.85 -27.03
N ARG A 674 10.44 -6.02 -27.22
CA ARG A 674 10.99 -7.06 -28.11
C ARG A 674 10.74 -6.64 -29.56
N THR A 675 11.79 -6.55 -30.36
CA THR A 675 11.69 -6.24 -31.80
C THR A 675 11.86 -7.47 -32.68
N ASN A 676 12.49 -8.54 -32.17
CA ASN A 676 12.53 -9.84 -32.83
C ASN A 676 12.54 -10.97 -31.80
N PHE A 677 11.48 -11.79 -31.77
CA PHE A 677 11.35 -12.89 -30.82
C PHE A 677 12.39 -14.01 -31.06
N ILE A 678 12.59 -14.41 -32.31
CA ILE A 678 13.45 -15.55 -32.66
C ILE A 678 14.93 -15.22 -32.42
N LEU A 679 15.34 -14.02 -32.81
CA LEU A 679 16.74 -13.57 -32.71
C LEU A 679 17.04 -12.88 -31.37
N GLY A 680 16.04 -12.70 -30.50
CA GLY A 680 16.21 -12.07 -29.20
C GLY A 680 16.52 -10.57 -29.26
N TYR A 681 16.11 -9.87 -30.32
CA TYR A 681 16.38 -8.43 -30.45
C TYR A 681 15.39 -7.62 -29.63
N SER A 682 15.90 -6.59 -28.97
CA SER A 682 15.07 -5.65 -28.21
C SER A 682 15.62 -4.23 -28.25
N GLU A 683 14.76 -3.28 -27.94
CA GLU A 683 15.09 -1.86 -27.83
C GLU A 683 14.52 -1.32 -26.53
N VAL A 684 15.12 -0.24 -26.04
CA VAL A 684 14.57 0.56 -24.94
C VAL A 684 14.44 2.00 -25.38
N ASP A 685 13.29 2.62 -25.13
CA ASP A 685 13.13 4.06 -25.11
C ASP A 685 13.26 4.55 -23.67
N VAL A 686 14.20 5.45 -23.44
CA VAL A 686 14.31 6.20 -22.20
C VAL A 686 13.75 7.59 -22.45
N THR A 687 12.68 7.94 -21.75
CA THR A 687 11.89 9.15 -21.97
C THR A 687 11.83 9.98 -20.70
N TRP A 688 12.10 11.29 -20.80
CA TRP A 688 12.06 12.23 -19.68
C TRP A 688 10.99 13.30 -19.92
N GLU A 689 9.97 13.30 -19.07
CA GLU A 689 8.86 14.24 -19.07
C GLU A 689 9.27 15.54 -18.35
N THR A 690 9.89 16.48 -19.08
CA THR A 690 10.55 17.64 -18.44
C THR A 690 9.59 18.67 -17.84
N GLY A 691 8.28 18.56 -18.11
CA GLY A 691 7.25 19.40 -17.50
C GLY A 691 7.06 19.19 -16.00
N GLY A 692 7.60 18.11 -15.43
CA GLY A 692 7.51 17.80 -14.01
C GLY A 692 8.47 18.62 -13.15
N ASN A 693 9.74 18.21 -13.11
CA ASN A 693 10.73 18.74 -12.16
C ASN A 693 12.08 19.15 -12.80
N ALA A 694 12.11 19.35 -14.12
CA ALA A 694 13.34 19.70 -14.84
C ALA A 694 13.73 21.18 -14.64
N LYS A 695 15.01 21.48 -14.86
CA LYS A 695 15.57 22.84 -14.87
C LYS A 695 16.30 23.08 -16.19
N ALA A 696 16.54 24.35 -16.53
CA ALA A 696 17.36 24.68 -17.69
C ALA A 696 18.80 24.20 -17.49
N GLY A 697 19.43 23.73 -18.57
CA GLY A 697 20.79 23.18 -18.53
C GLY A 697 21.11 22.26 -19.70
N THR A 698 22.31 21.69 -19.68
CA THR A 698 22.76 20.71 -20.68
C THR A 698 22.77 19.32 -20.06
N TYR A 699 22.11 18.38 -20.73
CA TYR A 699 21.81 17.05 -20.22
C TYR A 699 22.19 15.96 -21.22
N ARG A 700 22.33 14.72 -20.75
CA ARG A 700 22.41 13.51 -21.58
C ARG A 700 21.68 12.35 -20.89
N ILE A 701 21.22 11.39 -21.69
CA ILE A 701 20.54 10.19 -21.24
C ILE A 701 21.54 9.04 -21.15
N LYS A 702 21.50 8.30 -20.04
CA LYS A 702 22.24 7.06 -19.80
C LYS A 702 21.27 5.89 -19.76
N TYR A 703 21.68 4.77 -20.36
CA TYR A 703 21.02 3.47 -20.27
C TYR A 703 22.02 2.44 -19.72
N TYR A 704 21.59 1.65 -18.74
CA TYR A 704 22.35 0.55 -18.16
C TYR A 704 21.59 -0.75 -18.36
N GLY A 705 22.26 -1.76 -18.93
CA GLY A 705 21.63 -3.04 -19.22
C GLY A 705 22.60 -4.20 -19.08
N ASP A 706 22.03 -5.40 -19.11
CA ASP A 706 22.75 -6.66 -18.95
C ASP A 706 22.24 -7.63 -20.02
N SER A 707 23.16 -8.18 -20.82
CA SER A 707 22.83 -9.06 -21.96
C SER A 707 23.19 -10.51 -21.68
N LYS A 708 22.32 -11.44 -22.06
CA LYS A 708 22.55 -12.87 -21.96
C LYS A 708 22.93 -13.48 -23.32
N PRO A 709 24.18 -13.97 -23.52
CA PRO A 709 24.52 -14.70 -24.73
C PRO A 709 23.88 -16.10 -24.73
N LEU A 710 23.77 -16.74 -25.90
CA LEU A 710 23.27 -18.12 -26.02
C LEU A 710 24.11 -19.11 -25.20
N ILE A 711 25.44 -18.91 -25.18
CA ILE A 711 26.40 -19.69 -24.42
C ILE A 711 27.33 -18.70 -23.71
N GLY A 712 27.45 -18.81 -22.39
CA GLY A 712 28.29 -17.94 -21.57
C GLY A 712 27.53 -17.32 -20.40
N SER A 713 28.12 -16.29 -19.81
CA SER A 713 27.54 -15.54 -18.68
C SER A 713 26.91 -14.22 -19.13
N ILE A 714 25.98 -13.71 -18.33
CA ILE A 714 25.43 -12.36 -18.49
C ILE A 714 26.55 -11.33 -18.34
N SER A 715 26.53 -10.27 -19.14
CA SER A 715 27.49 -9.16 -19.09
C SER A 715 26.78 -7.80 -19.12
N SER A 716 27.24 -6.87 -18.27
CA SER A 716 26.74 -5.50 -18.24
C SER A 716 27.27 -4.67 -19.42
N PHE A 717 26.47 -3.70 -19.86
CA PHE A 717 26.85 -2.67 -20.82
C PHE A 717 26.17 -1.35 -20.48
N GLU A 718 26.66 -0.26 -21.08
CA GLU A 718 26.03 1.06 -20.96
C GLU A 718 25.87 1.74 -22.33
N GLY A 719 24.83 2.56 -22.44
CA GLY A 719 24.57 3.47 -23.54
C GLY A 719 24.57 4.91 -23.05
N THR A 720 25.06 5.83 -23.89
CA THR A 720 25.05 7.27 -23.60
C THR A 720 24.59 8.03 -24.84
N SER A 721 23.55 8.86 -24.70
CA SER A 721 23.08 9.72 -25.78
C SER A 721 24.03 10.87 -26.06
N ASN A 722 23.84 11.55 -27.20
CA ASN A 722 24.34 12.90 -27.38
C ASN A 722 23.76 13.83 -26.30
N SER A 723 24.49 14.90 -26.00
CA SER A 723 23.99 15.96 -25.11
C SER A 723 22.93 16.81 -25.79
N PHE A 724 22.01 17.34 -25.00
CA PHE A 724 20.97 18.28 -25.44
C PHE A 724 20.81 19.41 -24.41
N THR A 725 20.31 20.55 -24.85
CA THR A 725 20.04 21.70 -23.97
C THR A 725 18.54 21.84 -23.71
N LEU A 726 18.16 22.06 -22.45
CA LEU A 726 16.83 22.51 -22.04
C LEU A 726 16.86 24.00 -21.73
N ALA A 727 15.99 24.76 -22.40
CA ALA A 727 15.89 26.22 -22.26
C ALA A 727 14.46 26.69 -21.96
#